data_AF-A0A669QDT7-F1
#
_entry.id   AF-A0A669QDT7-F1
#
_cell.length_a   1.000
_cell.length_b   1.000
_cell.length_c   1.000
_cell.angle_alpha   90.00
_cell.angle_beta   90.00
_cell.angle_gamma   90.00
#
_symmetry.space_group_name_H-M   'P 1'
#
loop_
_entity.id
_entity.type
_entity.pdbx_description
1 polymer ?
#
loop_
_entity_poly.entity_id
_entity_poly.type
_entity_poly.pdbx_seq_one_letter_code
_entity_poly.pdbx_strand_id
1 'polypeptide(L)'
;MRMVPALGSARPRGCAAALVLLLTAALVVGTQGDCGAPPRFSFAELKEDYLQNKTFSTSQVVEYRCRPGYMRNVKARTTYICDKDSWKGMADFCLPKHCSYPGEPTNGRLVEVEQFTFGSIANYSCDTGYRLVGNSQIRCVIKDGHVGWDGDVPICDPIPCLPPPKIANGDHNGGDVALFTYGASVTYRCHADSRGRKHFSMVGDASIFCTTNDNVNGVWNKPAPECKVVSCREPQVEHGRLQSRYRAEYNYGDTVVFDCDFRYVLLGSDTTMCQEDGSWDPPLPQCQRSSCDDPPDVQNAIKARLAGNLFPVETVITYECQTGYEFSPGVVMQNISCLPDYTWTEIPPPCERISCPNPATKRGMHISSWGKKDTYVVGDIIRIFCDSGYVLKDSDGYVVLQCTNDGTWNRAAPECIPEPRCPKPVIDHGREVYKSKNDYTVGTQVKIECDEGYMISIQESVTCRADGNWFPTLPYCQQACGPPPQITHGLDINLTSSFFPYGYRMKYDCAAGLSLIGDESIYCTSEDGVNLEWSGPAPECRAVRCPKPVVENGEMVTPQHTFPYGTSVRFSCHEGFALHGNAESRCVADGSWQPALPECQPVKCRAPKSKENLQIFSDREEYEFNETLYFSCKQSSNLGEMSLSTCSTGGSWMPPLNCKTFHTCKKICQIRETFECGVPLAELRTLLEVQKLYLEIQKLEKDLGGRGGRS
;
A
#
# COMPACT_ATOMS: atom_id res chain seq x y z
N MET A 1 -21.19 39.49 51.58
CA MET A 1 -20.67 40.68 52.29
C MET A 1 -21.74 41.05 53.30
N ARG A 2 -21.57 40.77 54.61
CA ARG A 2 -21.05 41.69 55.66
C ARG A 2 -21.68 43.09 55.55
N MET A 3 -22.08 43.82 56.59
CA MET A 3 -22.23 43.68 58.04
C MET A 3 -22.86 45.02 58.48
N VAL A 4 -23.47 45.05 59.67
CA VAL A 4 -23.92 46.23 60.44
C VAL A 4 -22.79 47.26 60.68
N PRO A 5 -23.10 48.56 60.96
CA PRO A 5 -22.80 49.18 62.27
C PRO A 5 -23.94 50.14 62.73
N ALA A 6 -24.24 50.51 63.99
CA ALA A 6 -23.53 50.80 65.25
C ALA A 6 -23.35 52.32 65.57
N LEU A 7 -23.91 52.72 66.73
CA LEU A 7 -23.57 53.80 67.69
C LEU A 7 -23.50 55.31 67.30
N GLY A 8 -23.95 56.16 68.24
CA GLY A 8 -23.49 57.56 68.34
C GLY A 8 -24.27 58.48 69.30
N SER A 9 -23.62 58.91 70.39
CA SER A 9 -24.11 59.78 71.48
C SER A 9 -23.78 61.27 71.23
N ALA A 10 -24.52 62.24 71.82
CA ALA A 10 -23.93 63.44 72.47
C ALA A 10 -24.95 64.37 73.19
N ARG A 11 -24.55 64.85 74.38
CA ARG A 11 -25.03 66.00 75.20
C ARG A 11 -24.21 67.26 74.83
N PRO A 12 -24.51 68.55 75.21
CA PRO A 12 -24.42 69.07 76.62
C PRO A 12 -25.28 70.36 76.95
N ARG A 13 -25.65 70.67 78.23
CA ARG A 13 -25.14 71.60 79.31
C ARG A 13 -25.60 73.09 79.37
N GLY A 14 -26.07 73.49 80.58
CA GLY A 14 -25.84 74.79 81.29
C GLY A 14 -27.01 75.81 81.32
N CYS A 15 -27.32 76.61 82.37
CA CYS A 15 -26.84 76.82 83.75
C CYS A 15 -27.71 77.89 84.51
N ALA A 16 -27.68 77.89 85.86
CA ALA A 16 -27.93 78.99 86.85
C ALA A 16 -29.38 79.49 87.16
N ALA A 17 -29.81 79.91 88.38
CA ALA A 17 -29.28 79.93 89.76
C ALA A 17 -30.34 80.44 90.79
N ALA A 18 -30.07 80.20 92.10
CA ALA A 18 -30.42 80.96 93.33
C ALA A 18 -31.80 80.77 94.01
N LEU A 19 -32.00 80.90 95.34
CA LEU A 19 -31.28 80.54 96.59
C LEU A 19 -32.21 80.96 97.77
N VAL A 20 -32.09 80.27 98.91
CA VAL A 20 -32.27 80.74 100.32
C VAL A 20 -33.31 80.01 101.20
N LEU A 21 -32.75 79.61 102.35
CA LEU A 21 -33.17 78.86 103.54
C LEU A 21 -34.31 79.48 104.39
N LEU A 22 -34.94 78.66 105.24
CA LEU A 22 -34.73 78.69 106.71
C LEU A 22 -35.37 77.49 107.44
N LEU A 23 -34.62 77.00 108.43
CA LEU A 23 -34.91 75.93 109.39
C LEU A 23 -35.85 76.42 110.51
N THR A 24 -36.66 75.52 111.07
CA THR A 24 -36.77 75.31 112.52
C THR A 24 -37.39 73.96 112.84
N ALA A 25 -36.74 73.21 113.72
CA ALA A 25 -37.21 71.97 114.34
C ALA A 25 -38.13 72.27 115.55
N ALA A 26 -39.08 71.37 115.86
CA ALA A 26 -39.37 70.92 117.23
C ALA A 26 -40.48 69.85 117.30
N LEU A 27 -40.10 68.71 117.88
CA LEU A 27 -40.79 67.93 118.93
C LEU A 27 -42.17 67.27 118.67
N VAL A 28 -42.10 65.94 118.51
CA VAL A 28 -42.76 64.85 119.27
C VAL A 28 -44.22 65.04 119.71
N VAL A 29 -45.09 64.09 119.35
CA VAL A 29 -45.96 63.29 120.26
C VAL A 29 -46.83 62.35 119.39
N GLY A 30 -46.85 61.05 119.70
CA GLY A 30 -47.71 60.08 119.03
C GLY A 30 -49.19 60.28 119.37
N THR A 31 -50.06 60.20 118.37
CA THR A 31 -51.53 60.11 118.53
C THR A 31 -52.10 59.14 117.51
N GLN A 32 -53.20 58.47 117.87
CA GLN A 32 -53.94 57.48 117.07
C GLN A 32 -54.33 58.04 115.70
N GLY A 33 -54.19 57.21 114.66
CA GLY A 33 -54.39 57.61 113.27
C GLY A 33 -55.86 57.78 112.88
N ASP A 34 -56.33 59.02 112.76
CA ASP A 34 -57.64 59.39 112.22
C ASP A 34 -57.54 59.65 110.71
N CYS A 35 -58.51 59.14 109.92
CA CYS A 35 -58.49 59.33 108.47
C CYS A 35 -58.90 60.75 108.07
N GLY A 36 -58.24 61.27 107.02
CA GLY A 36 -58.65 62.50 106.32
C GLY A 36 -59.89 62.31 105.45
N ALA A 37 -60.16 63.27 104.57
CA ALA A 37 -61.35 63.26 103.71
C ALA A 37 -61.52 61.93 102.91
N PRO A 38 -62.74 61.38 102.80
CA PRO A 38 -62.99 60.15 102.04
C PRO A 38 -62.64 60.27 100.54
N PRO A 39 -62.34 59.14 99.85
CA PRO A 39 -62.03 59.14 98.42
C PRO A 39 -63.15 59.73 97.55
N ARG A 40 -62.79 60.54 96.56
CA ARG A 40 -63.76 61.08 95.58
C ARG A 40 -63.79 60.19 94.33
N PHE A 41 -65.00 59.88 93.87
CA PHE A 41 -65.22 59.08 92.67
C PHE A 41 -65.99 59.86 91.60
N SER A 42 -65.69 59.58 90.33
CA SER A 42 -66.42 60.13 89.18
C SER A 42 -67.80 59.47 88.99
N PHE A 43 -68.00 58.27 89.53
CA PHE A 43 -69.22 57.47 89.40
C PHE A 43 -70.13 57.47 90.64
N ALA A 44 -69.65 58.01 91.76
CA ALA A 44 -70.37 58.05 93.02
C ALA A 44 -70.08 59.34 93.80
N GLU A 45 -71.02 59.72 94.65
CA GLU A 45 -70.88 60.85 95.55
C GLU A 45 -71.16 60.44 96.98
N LEU A 46 -70.45 61.06 97.92
CA LEU A 46 -70.58 60.78 99.34
C LEU A 46 -71.96 61.24 99.82
N LYS A 47 -72.65 60.45 100.65
CA LYS A 47 -73.92 60.88 101.25
C LYS A 47 -73.74 62.18 102.04
N GLU A 48 -74.75 63.04 101.99
CA GLU A 48 -74.69 64.41 102.49
C GLU A 48 -74.30 64.49 103.98
N ASP A 49 -74.71 63.49 104.76
CA ASP A 49 -74.44 63.35 106.19
C ASP A 49 -72.94 63.37 106.55
N TYR A 50 -72.05 63.08 105.59
CA TYR A 50 -70.60 62.99 105.81
C TYR A 50 -69.79 64.13 105.16
N LEU A 51 -70.43 65.01 104.38
CA LEU A 51 -69.73 66.03 103.58
C LEU A 51 -69.10 67.15 104.43
N GLN A 52 -69.61 67.36 105.65
CA GLN A 52 -69.16 68.44 106.54
C GLN A 52 -68.00 68.03 107.45
N ASN A 53 -67.73 66.73 107.60
CA ASN A 53 -66.68 66.20 108.45
C ASN A 53 -65.31 66.28 107.74
N LYS A 54 -64.31 66.82 108.43
CA LYS A 54 -62.94 66.94 107.89
C LYS A 54 -61.99 65.82 108.36
N THR A 55 -62.29 65.19 109.50
CA THR A 55 -61.53 64.09 110.10
C THR A 55 -62.48 63.00 110.56
N PHE A 56 -62.06 61.74 110.43
CA PHE A 56 -62.88 60.56 110.69
C PHE A 56 -62.13 59.60 111.61
N SER A 57 -62.76 59.22 112.73
CA SER A 57 -62.13 58.33 113.70
C SER A 57 -61.94 56.91 113.15
N THR A 58 -60.90 56.21 113.62
CA THR A 58 -60.67 54.80 113.24
C THR A 58 -61.93 53.96 113.48
N SER A 59 -62.31 53.13 112.49
CA SER A 59 -63.55 52.33 112.40
C SER A 59 -64.83 53.08 112.01
N GLN A 60 -64.78 54.39 111.73
CA GLN A 60 -65.92 55.09 111.13
C GLN A 60 -66.18 54.60 109.70
N VAL A 61 -67.46 54.43 109.39
CA VAL A 61 -67.94 53.96 108.09
C VAL A 61 -68.69 55.08 107.41
N VAL A 62 -68.30 55.40 106.18
CA VAL A 62 -68.97 56.40 105.34
C VAL A 62 -69.62 55.72 104.14
N GLU A 63 -70.74 56.25 103.68
CA GLU A 63 -71.53 55.64 102.60
C GLU A 63 -71.66 56.57 101.39
N TYR A 64 -71.59 55.98 100.20
CA TYR A 64 -71.73 56.66 98.91
C TYR A 64 -73.06 56.34 98.23
N ARG A 65 -73.56 57.28 97.40
CA ARG A 65 -74.66 57.09 96.44
C ARG A 65 -74.14 57.20 95.01
N CYS A 66 -74.68 56.43 94.08
CA CYS A 66 -74.24 56.47 92.68
C CYS A 66 -74.66 57.78 92.02
N ARG A 67 -73.77 58.35 91.19
CA ARG A 67 -74.09 59.54 90.40
C ARG A 67 -75.04 59.18 89.24
N PRO A 68 -75.79 60.15 88.70
CA PRO A 68 -76.57 59.94 87.47
C PRO A 68 -75.71 59.35 86.34
N GLY A 69 -76.28 58.43 85.56
CA GLY A 69 -75.54 57.64 84.57
C GLY A 69 -74.93 56.34 85.12
N TYR A 70 -74.91 56.17 86.45
CA TYR A 70 -74.47 54.93 87.12
C TYR A 70 -75.63 54.28 87.89
N MET A 71 -75.54 52.97 88.10
CA MET A 71 -76.50 52.16 88.86
C MET A 71 -75.80 51.39 89.98
N ARG A 72 -76.54 51.08 91.03
CA ARG A 72 -76.00 50.40 92.21
C ARG A 72 -75.65 48.94 91.89
N ASN A 73 -74.39 48.54 92.13
CA ASN A 73 -73.99 47.13 92.12
C ASN A 73 -74.39 46.47 93.44
N VAL A 74 -75.50 45.75 93.43
CA VAL A 74 -76.09 45.14 94.64
C VAL A 74 -75.13 44.16 95.34
N LYS A 75 -74.12 43.62 94.64
CA LYS A 75 -73.14 42.67 95.20
C LYS A 75 -72.02 43.33 96.00
N ALA A 76 -71.74 44.61 95.77
CA ALA A 76 -70.67 45.34 96.44
C ALA A 76 -71.24 46.29 97.51
N ARG A 77 -70.51 46.53 98.61
CA ARG A 77 -70.93 47.49 99.65
C ARG A 77 -70.62 48.93 99.21
N THR A 78 -71.51 49.87 99.50
CA THR A 78 -71.34 51.31 99.22
C THR A 78 -70.52 52.05 100.27
N THR A 79 -69.92 51.29 101.19
CA THR A 79 -69.32 51.84 102.39
C THR A 79 -67.79 51.70 102.37
N TYR A 80 -67.12 52.75 102.82
CA TYR A 80 -65.68 52.75 103.09
C TYR A 80 -65.46 52.89 104.59
N ILE A 81 -64.51 52.13 105.13
CA ILE A 81 -64.16 52.15 106.55
C ILE A 81 -62.77 52.78 106.74
N CYS A 82 -62.66 53.67 107.72
CA CYS A 82 -61.37 54.24 108.13
C CYS A 82 -60.59 53.21 108.96
N ASP A 83 -59.43 52.79 108.48
CA ASP A 83 -58.50 51.86 109.17
C ASP A 83 -57.12 52.52 109.29
N LYS A 84 -56.81 53.00 110.50
CA LYS A 84 -55.51 53.57 110.94
C LYS A 84 -54.87 54.43 109.85
N ASP A 85 -55.46 55.60 109.60
CA ASP A 85 -55.10 56.61 108.59
C ASP A 85 -55.45 56.31 107.11
N SER A 86 -56.00 55.14 106.79
CA SER A 86 -56.34 54.76 105.40
C SER A 86 -57.80 54.34 105.21
N TRP A 87 -58.39 54.70 104.06
CA TRP A 87 -59.74 54.28 103.71
C TRP A 87 -59.73 52.92 103.01
N LYS A 88 -60.46 51.94 103.57
CA LYS A 88 -60.64 50.59 102.98
C LYS A 88 -62.05 50.40 102.45
N GLY A 89 -62.14 49.98 101.20
CA GLY A 89 -63.40 49.69 100.50
C GLY A 89 -63.13 49.22 99.07
N MET A 90 -64.18 48.72 98.41
CA MET A 90 -64.13 48.34 96.99
C MET A 90 -64.75 49.46 96.17
N ALA A 91 -64.23 49.73 94.96
CA ALA A 91 -64.66 50.84 94.11
C ALA A 91 -65.74 50.46 93.08
N ASP A 92 -66.18 49.20 93.04
CA ASP A 92 -67.08 48.63 92.03
C ASP A 92 -68.57 48.69 92.41
N PHE A 93 -68.93 49.50 93.40
CA PHE A 93 -70.28 49.59 93.97
C PHE A 93 -71.27 50.40 93.13
N CYS A 94 -70.78 51.14 92.14
CA CYS A 94 -71.59 51.82 91.12
C CYS A 94 -71.06 51.46 89.74
N LEU A 95 -71.89 50.80 88.94
CA LEU A 95 -71.57 50.40 87.57
C LEU A 95 -72.24 51.38 86.60
N PRO A 96 -71.61 51.71 85.47
CA PRO A 96 -72.23 52.60 84.50
C PRO A 96 -73.48 51.92 83.90
N LYS A 97 -74.56 52.70 83.70
CA LYS A 97 -75.78 52.19 83.06
C LYS A 97 -75.50 51.84 81.59
N HIS A 98 -76.20 50.83 81.09
CA HIS A 98 -76.06 50.38 79.69
C HIS A 98 -76.93 51.20 78.74
N CYS A 99 -76.33 51.69 77.65
CA CYS A 99 -77.05 52.13 76.47
C CYS A 99 -77.48 50.91 75.63
N SER A 100 -78.58 51.04 74.89
CA SER A 100 -78.99 50.04 73.90
C SER A 100 -77.95 49.93 72.78
N TYR A 101 -77.88 48.78 72.11
CA TYR A 101 -77.07 48.67 70.89
C TYR A 101 -77.55 49.71 69.86
N PRO A 102 -76.65 50.58 69.35
CA PRO A 102 -77.07 51.69 68.51
C PRO A 102 -77.51 51.27 67.10
N GLY A 103 -77.15 50.05 66.65
CA GLY A 103 -77.39 49.58 65.29
C GLY A 103 -76.18 49.80 64.38
N GLU A 104 -76.21 49.19 63.20
CA GLU A 104 -75.19 49.34 62.16
C GLU A 104 -75.81 49.91 60.88
N PRO A 105 -75.08 50.80 60.17
CA PRO A 105 -75.54 51.31 58.89
C PRO A 105 -75.49 50.23 57.81
N THR A 106 -76.40 50.31 56.83
CA THR A 106 -76.34 49.43 55.64
C THR A 106 -75.10 49.80 54.82
N ASN A 107 -74.28 48.82 54.41
CA ASN A 107 -72.97 49.03 53.76
C ASN A 107 -71.96 49.82 54.60
N GLY A 108 -72.02 49.62 55.91
CA GLY A 108 -71.00 50.06 56.84
C GLY A 108 -71.02 49.21 58.11
N ARG A 109 -70.18 49.59 59.06
CA ARG A 109 -69.98 48.84 60.29
C ARG A 109 -69.66 49.74 61.47
N LEU A 110 -69.98 49.24 62.66
CA LEU A 110 -69.52 49.80 63.91
C LEU A 110 -68.06 49.36 64.15
N VAL A 111 -67.17 50.32 64.39
CA VAL A 111 -65.74 50.10 64.59
C VAL A 111 -65.43 50.04 66.09
N GLU A 112 -65.01 48.86 66.56
CA GLU A 112 -64.48 48.55 67.90
C GLU A 112 -65.17 49.25 69.09
N VAL A 113 -66.14 48.57 69.69
CA VAL A 113 -66.69 48.96 71.00
C VAL A 113 -66.79 47.73 71.89
N GLU A 114 -66.04 47.72 73.00
CA GLU A 114 -66.07 46.62 73.97
C GLU A 114 -67.38 46.60 74.78
N GLN A 115 -67.94 47.77 75.11
CA GLN A 115 -69.15 47.92 75.93
C GLN A 115 -69.96 49.18 75.59
N PHE A 116 -71.29 49.07 75.66
CA PHE A 116 -72.24 50.17 75.49
C PHE A 116 -72.68 50.73 76.84
N THR A 117 -71.78 51.41 77.56
CA THR A 117 -72.06 51.97 78.89
C THR A 117 -71.99 53.50 78.87
N PHE A 118 -72.52 54.14 79.92
CA PHE A 118 -72.49 55.60 80.05
C PHE A 118 -71.08 56.18 79.85
N GLY A 119 -70.94 57.09 78.87
CA GLY A 119 -69.67 57.67 78.44
C GLY A 119 -69.02 57.03 77.21
N SER A 120 -69.44 55.82 76.80
CA SER A 120 -68.94 55.13 75.60
C SER A 120 -69.18 55.92 74.32
N ILE A 121 -68.27 55.78 73.35
CA ILE A 121 -68.37 56.36 72.00
C ILE A 121 -68.49 55.21 71.01
N ALA A 122 -69.51 55.27 70.15
CA ALA A 122 -69.70 54.35 69.04
C ALA A 122 -69.20 55.02 67.75
N ASN A 123 -68.17 54.44 67.13
CA ASN A 123 -67.57 54.94 65.89
C ASN A 123 -68.06 54.13 64.70
N TYR A 124 -68.38 54.80 63.60
CA TYR A 124 -68.84 54.15 62.37
C TYR A 124 -67.85 54.32 61.23
N SER A 125 -67.80 53.32 60.36
CA SER A 125 -67.08 53.36 59.10
C SER A 125 -67.93 52.73 58.01
N CYS A 126 -67.88 53.30 56.80
CA CYS A 126 -68.57 52.73 55.65
C CYS A 126 -67.70 51.68 54.95
N ASP A 127 -68.35 50.73 54.29
CA ASP A 127 -67.68 49.74 53.46
C ASP A 127 -67.16 50.40 52.17
N THR A 128 -66.19 49.74 51.54
CA THR A 128 -65.56 50.25 50.32
C THR A 128 -66.60 50.53 49.25
N GLY A 129 -66.54 51.73 48.66
CA GLY A 129 -67.49 52.19 47.65
C GLY A 129 -68.66 53.01 48.21
N TYR A 130 -68.71 53.21 49.53
CA TYR A 130 -69.69 54.03 50.21
C TYR A 130 -69.01 55.14 51.01
N ARG A 131 -69.61 56.34 50.98
CA ARG A 131 -69.17 57.50 51.77
C ARG A 131 -70.07 57.69 52.99
N LEU A 132 -69.47 58.12 54.10
CA LEU A 132 -70.19 58.39 55.33
C LEU A 132 -70.89 59.76 55.25
N VAL A 133 -72.21 59.76 55.43
CA VAL A 133 -73.06 60.94 55.49
C VAL A 133 -73.66 61.05 56.89
N GLY A 134 -73.32 62.11 57.61
CA GLY A 134 -73.72 62.33 59.00
C GLY A 134 -72.53 62.31 59.97
N ASN A 135 -72.80 62.14 61.27
CA ASN A 135 -71.77 62.10 62.29
C ASN A 135 -71.15 60.69 62.36
N SER A 136 -69.81 60.61 62.24
CA SER A 136 -69.10 59.33 62.31
C SER A 136 -69.00 58.75 63.72
N GLN A 137 -69.41 59.50 64.74
CA GLN A 137 -69.36 59.10 66.14
C GLN A 137 -70.61 59.56 66.89
N ILE A 138 -71.14 58.70 67.77
CA ILE A 138 -72.21 59.02 68.71
C ILE A 138 -71.79 58.62 70.13
N ARG A 139 -72.29 59.30 71.16
CA ARG A 139 -71.92 59.11 72.57
C ARG A 139 -73.10 58.71 73.43
N CYS A 140 -72.88 57.77 74.35
CA CYS A 140 -73.86 57.36 75.35
C CYS A 140 -73.92 58.42 76.48
N VAL A 141 -74.97 59.24 76.47
CA VAL A 141 -75.20 60.36 77.39
C VAL A 141 -76.48 60.17 78.21
N ILE A 142 -76.75 61.07 79.15
CA ILE A 142 -78.03 61.08 79.87
C ILE A 142 -79.00 61.97 79.09
N LYS A 143 -80.13 61.38 78.68
CA LYS A 143 -81.24 62.06 77.99
C LYS A 143 -82.53 61.74 78.74
N ASP A 144 -83.24 62.78 79.20
CA ASP A 144 -84.53 62.66 79.90
C ASP A 144 -84.51 61.70 81.11
N GLY A 145 -83.42 61.68 81.89
CA GLY A 145 -83.28 60.85 83.09
C GLY A 145 -82.84 59.40 82.84
N HIS A 146 -82.74 58.98 81.58
CA HIS A 146 -82.25 57.67 81.13
C HIS A 146 -80.93 57.81 80.36
N VAL A 147 -80.21 56.70 80.16
CA VAL A 147 -79.01 56.71 79.29
C VAL A 147 -79.40 56.34 77.87
N GLY A 148 -78.91 57.08 76.89
CA GLY A 148 -79.17 56.89 75.47
C GLY A 148 -78.11 57.56 74.60
N TRP A 149 -78.11 57.24 73.30
CA TRP A 149 -77.18 57.86 72.34
C TRP A 149 -77.61 59.28 72.00
N ASP A 150 -76.63 60.18 71.83
CA ASP A 150 -76.84 61.60 71.54
C ASP A 150 -77.15 61.92 70.06
N GLY A 151 -76.92 60.98 69.16
CA GLY A 151 -77.16 61.12 67.73
C GLY A 151 -77.68 59.85 67.08
N ASP A 152 -78.08 59.99 65.81
CA ASP A 152 -78.55 58.89 64.97
C ASP A 152 -77.39 58.16 64.29
N VAL A 153 -77.63 56.92 63.87
CA VAL A 153 -76.66 56.12 63.09
C VAL A 153 -76.42 56.80 61.73
N PRO A 154 -75.16 57.00 61.29
CA PRO A 154 -74.86 57.66 60.01
C PRO A 154 -75.31 56.82 58.81
N ILE A 155 -75.43 57.45 57.64
CA ILE A 155 -75.82 56.77 56.40
C ILE A 155 -74.58 56.53 55.54
N CYS A 156 -74.43 55.32 55.02
CA CYS A 156 -73.39 54.98 54.06
C CYS A 156 -73.96 55.02 52.64
N ASP A 157 -73.77 56.15 51.96
CA ASP A 157 -74.27 56.38 50.61
C ASP A 157 -73.27 55.89 49.56
N PRO A 158 -73.70 55.27 48.45
CA PRO A 158 -72.81 54.91 47.36
C PRO A 158 -72.03 56.13 46.87
N ILE A 159 -70.71 55.99 46.67
CA ILE A 159 -69.87 57.08 46.17
C ILE A 159 -70.31 57.41 44.72
N PRO A 160 -70.74 58.65 44.44
CA PRO A 160 -71.22 59.03 43.12
C PRO A 160 -70.06 59.36 42.17
N CYS A 161 -70.19 58.88 40.93
CA CYS A 161 -69.37 59.26 39.78
C CYS A 161 -70.17 60.15 38.83
N LEU A 162 -69.48 61.14 38.26
CA LEU A 162 -70.00 61.89 37.14
C LEU A 162 -70.22 60.97 35.93
N PRO A 163 -71.22 61.25 35.07
CA PRO A 163 -71.41 60.52 33.82
C PRO A 163 -70.10 60.43 33.01
N PRO A 164 -69.83 59.28 32.37
CA PRO A 164 -68.62 59.09 31.59
C PRO A 164 -68.58 60.07 30.39
N PRO A 165 -67.39 60.56 29.96
CA PRO A 165 -67.29 61.53 28.88
C PRO A 165 -67.87 61.03 27.54
N LYS A 166 -68.62 61.87 26.83
CA LYS A 166 -69.06 61.56 25.46
C LYS A 166 -67.89 61.75 24.49
N ILE A 167 -67.67 60.80 23.59
CA ILE A 167 -66.56 60.81 22.61
C ILE A 167 -67.09 61.04 21.20
N ALA A 168 -66.28 61.64 20.33
CA ALA A 168 -66.62 61.80 18.92
C ALA A 168 -66.58 60.44 18.21
N ASN A 169 -67.51 60.20 17.28
CA ASN A 169 -67.58 58.97 16.48
C ASN A 169 -67.63 57.67 17.29
N GLY A 170 -68.19 57.71 18.51
CA GLY A 170 -68.39 56.55 19.35
C GLY A 170 -69.43 56.77 20.44
N ASP A 171 -69.84 55.68 21.05
CA ASP A 171 -70.83 55.65 22.13
C ASP A 171 -70.43 54.61 23.20
N HIS A 172 -71.08 54.59 24.36
CA HIS A 172 -70.81 53.62 25.41
C HIS A 172 -72.08 52.88 25.87
N ASN A 173 -71.92 51.66 26.38
CA ASN A 173 -73.02 50.82 26.84
C ASN A 173 -73.73 51.32 28.12
N GLY A 174 -73.16 52.29 28.83
CA GLY A 174 -73.71 52.85 30.07
C GLY A 174 -75.02 53.65 29.93
N GLY A 175 -75.47 53.96 28.70
CA GLY A 175 -76.69 54.76 28.44
C GLY A 175 -76.61 56.20 28.99
N ASP A 176 -77.72 56.94 28.90
CA ASP A 176 -77.83 58.30 29.49
C ASP A 176 -78.30 58.22 30.97
N VAL A 177 -77.62 57.41 31.78
CA VAL A 177 -77.88 57.33 33.22
C VAL A 177 -77.28 58.55 33.91
N ALA A 178 -78.10 59.27 34.69
CA ALA A 178 -77.69 60.54 35.32
C ALA A 178 -76.67 60.36 36.46
N LEU A 179 -76.60 59.17 37.07
CA LEU A 179 -75.75 58.89 38.22
C LEU A 179 -75.10 57.50 38.11
N PHE A 180 -73.77 57.47 38.08
CA PHE A 180 -72.98 56.25 38.20
C PHE A 180 -72.45 56.15 39.64
N THR A 181 -72.24 54.94 40.14
CA THR A 181 -71.69 54.71 41.49
C THR A 181 -70.37 53.95 41.42
N TYR A 182 -69.62 53.93 42.52
CA TYR A 182 -68.38 53.17 42.66
C TYR A 182 -68.51 51.73 42.12
N GLY A 183 -67.51 51.29 41.36
CA GLY A 183 -67.50 49.98 40.70
C GLY A 183 -68.28 49.90 39.39
N ALA A 184 -69.09 50.91 39.04
CA ALA A 184 -69.74 50.96 37.72
C ALA A 184 -68.70 51.00 36.62
N SER A 185 -68.91 50.24 35.54
CA SER A 185 -68.03 50.21 34.38
C SER A 185 -68.80 50.47 33.10
N VAL A 186 -68.17 51.17 32.17
CA VAL A 186 -68.72 51.41 30.84
C VAL A 186 -67.70 51.02 29.80
N THR A 187 -68.19 50.47 28.70
CA THR A 187 -67.40 50.06 27.55
C THR A 187 -67.83 50.90 26.35
N TYR A 188 -66.86 51.60 25.78
CA TYR A 188 -67.03 52.39 24.56
C TYR A 188 -66.98 51.51 23.32
N ARG A 189 -67.57 52.00 22.23
CA ARG A 189 -67.49 51.43 20.89
C ARG A 189 -67.45 52.56 19.87
N CYS A 190 -66.63 52.41 18.84
CA CYS A 190 -66.63 53.37 17.73
C CYS A 190 -67.78 53.09 16.78
N HIS A 191 -68.36 54.16 16.22
CA HIS A 191 -69.40 54.07 15.21
C HIS A 191 -68.87 53.37 13.96
N ALA A 192 -69.68 52.46 13.42
CA ALA A 192 -69.43 51.82 12.14
C ALA A 192 -70.32 52.47 11.05
N ASP A 193 -69.92 52.33 9.79
CA ASP A 193 -70.75 52.79 8.68
C ASP A 193 -72.03 51.93 8.53
N SER A 194 -72.93 52.34 7.63
CA SER A 194 -74.20 51.66 7.35
C SER A 194 -74.05 50.22 6.80
N ARG A 195 -72.82 49.80 6.44
CA ARG A 195 -72.45 48.46 6.01
C ARG A 195 -71.63 47.70 7.07
N GLY A 196 -71.47 48.26 8.26
CA GLY A 196 -70.70 47.67 9.36
C GLY A 196 -69.18 47.80 9.23
N ARG A 197 -68.66 48.63 8.32
CA ARG A 197 -67.21 48.88 8.19
C ARG A 197 -66.77 49.86 9.27
N LYS A 198 -65.73 49.45 10.02
CA LYS A 198 -65.10 50.29 11.05
C LYS A 198 -64.10 51.22 10.36
N HIS A 199 -64.44 52.50 10.28
CA HIS A 199 -63.52 53.52 9.76
C HIS A 199 -62.69 54.17 10.87
N PHE A 200 -63.15 54.06 12.12
CA PHE A 200 -62.49 54.59 13.29
C PHE A 200 -61.91 53.46 14.13
N SER A 201 -60.65 53.63 14.49
CA SER A 201 -59.92 52.78 15.42
C SER A 201 -60.01 53.37 16.81
N MET A 202 -60.18 52.51 17.81
CA MET A 202 -60.25 52.90 19.21
C MET A 202 -58.84 53.04 19.78
N VAL A 203 -58.44 54.26 20.10
CA VAL A 203 -57.15 54.58 20.72
C VAL A 203 -57.37 54.75 22.23
N GLY A 204 -56.69 53.94 23.04
CA GLY A 204 -56.85 53.88 24.50
C GLY A 204 -57.72 52.72 24.99
N ASP A 205 -58.02 52.70 26.28
CA ASP A 205 -58.75 51.61 26.92
C ASP A 205 -60.25 51.66 26.62
N ALA A 206 -60.77 50.58 26.02
CA ALA A 206 -62.18 50.45 25.64
C ALA A 206 -63.14 50.54 26.83
N SER A 207 -62.68 50.17 28.02
CA SER A 207 -63.49 50.13 29.24
C SER A 207 -62.87 50.96 30.34
N ILE A 208 -63.70 51.78 30.97
CA ILE A 208 -63.35 52.55 32.16
C ILE A 208 -64.31 52.18 33.30
N PHE A 209 -63.84 52.29 34.53
CA PHE A 209 -64.64 52.03 35.72
C PHE A 209 -64.50 53.13 36.76
N CYS A 210 -65.58 53.37 37.50
CA CYS A 210 -65.66 54.34 38.57
C CYS A 210 -64.90 53.83 39.78
N THR A 211 -63.87 54.57 40.18
CA THR A 211 -63.08 54.36 41.39
C THR A 211 -63.13 55.63 42.27
N THR A 212 -62.32 55.73 43.31
CA THR A 212 -62.21 56.93 44.14
C THR A 212 -60.77 57.10 44.61
N ASN A 213 -60.33 58.35 44.76
CA ASN A 213 -59.01 58.69 45.32
C ASN A 213 -59.10 59.17 46.78
N ASP A 214 -60.27 59.66 47.20
CA ASP A 214 -60.51 60.30 48.50
C ASP A 214 -61.55 59.55 49.35
N ASN A 215 -62.11 58.45 48.85
CA ASN A 215 -63.23 57.69 49.43
C ASN A 215 -64.50 58.52 49.63
N VAL A 216 -64.65 59.64 48.93
CA VAL A 216 -65.80 60.55 49.05
C VAL A 216 -66.41 60.86 47.68
N ASN A 217 -65.58 61.06 46.66
CA ASN A 217 -65.98 61.37 45.29
C ASN A 217 -65.47 60.31 44.31
N GLY A 218 -66.31 59.97 43.34
CA GLY A 218 -65.99 59.02 42.30
C GLY A 218 -65.21 59.65 41.14
N VAL A 219 -64.20 58.95 40.64
CA VAL A 219 -63.38 59.33 39.48
C VAL A 219 -63.24 58.12 38.55
N TRP A 220 -63.26 58.32 37.24
CA TRP A 220 -62.98 57.24 36.29
C TRP A 220 -61.49 56.87 36.32
N ASN A 221 -61.20 55.55 36.34
CA ASN A 221 -59.84 55.03 36.51
C ASN A 221 -58.86 55.42 35.38
N LYS A 222 -59.38 55.76 34.19
CA LYS A 222 -58.65 56.05 32.96
C LYS A 222 -59.40 57.13 32.14
N PRO A 223 -58.70 57.87 31.26
CA PRO A 223 -59.35 58.76 30.30
C PRO A 223 -60.25 57.98 29.33
N ALA A 224 -61.25 58.64 28.75
CA ALA A 224 -62.09 58.04 27.72
C ALA A 224 -61.29 57.79 26.43
N PRO A 225 -61.52 56.67 25.73
CA PRO A 225 -60.81 56.36 24.49
C PRO A 225 -61.24 57.27 23.35
N GLU A 226 -60.40 57.42 22.33
CA GLU A 226 -60.67 58.25 21.17
C GLU A 226 -60.91 57.40 19.91
N CYS A 227 -61.96 57.71 19.16
CA CYS A 227 -62.26 57.05 17.88
C CYS A 227 -61.71 57.89 16.72
N LYS A 228 -60.52 57.52 16.23
CA LYS A 228 -59.78 58.22 15.16
C LYS A 228 -59.56 57.33 13.95
N VAL A 229 -59.36 57.93 12.78
CA VAL A 229 -58.86 57.21 11.60
C VAL A 229 -57.35 57.09 11.74
N VAL A 230 -56.86 55.88 12.01
CA VAL A 230 -55.43 55.58 12.10
C VAL A 230 -55.12 54.53 11.06
N SER A 231 -54.29 54.88 10.08
CA SER A 231 -53.84 53.98 9.03
C SER A 231 -52.32 54.02 8.94
N CYS A 232 -51.66 52.89 9.20
CA CYS A 232 -50.23 52.75 8.96
C CYS A 232 -49.96 52.43 7.48
N ARG A 233 -48.84 52.95 6.98
CA ARG A 233 -48.37 52.61 5.63
C ARG A 233 -48.02 51.12 5.57
N GLU A 234 -48.27 50.50 4.42
CA GLU A 234 -47.87 49.12 4.18
C GLU A 234 -46.38 48.93 4.48
N PRO A 235 -46.01 48.00 5.37
CA PRO A 235 -44.64 47.90 5.83
C PRO A 235 -43.79 47.14 4.80
N GLN A 236 -42.80 47.83 4.23
CA GLN A 236 -41.88 47.31 3.23
C GLN A 236 -40.49 47.14 3.84
N VAL A 237 -39.94 45.93 3.77
CA VAL A 237 -38.59 45.59 4.26
C VAL A 237 -37.83 44.93 3.11
N GLU A 238 -36.77 45.54 2.61
CA GLU A 238 -35.92 44.95 1.58
C GLU A 238 -35.30 43.65 2.11
N HIS A 239 -35.35 42.58 1.30
CA HIS A 239 -34.93 41.23 1.71
C HIS A 239 -35.65 40.70 2.97
N GLY A 240 -36.83 41.25 3.27
CA GLY A 240 -37.69 40.83 4.38
C GLY A 240 -38.97 40.17 3.89
N ARG A 241 -39.46 39.20 4.65
CA ARG A 241 -40.70 38.45 4.45
C ARG A 241 -41.67 38.76 5.57
N LEU A 242 -42.85 39.26 5.21
CA LEU A 242 -43.95 39.42 6.15
C LEU A 242 -44.51 38.03 6.50
N GLN A 243 -44.31 37.57 7.73
CA GLN A 243 -44.87 36.30 8.21
C GLN A 243 -46.36 36.41 8.56
N SER A 244 -46.78 37.60 8.98
CA SER A 244 -48.19 37.87 9.25
C SER A 244 -49.03 37.89 7.97
N ARG A 245 -50.33 37.59 8.07
CA ARG A 245 -51.23 37.66 6.91
C ARG A 245 -51.27 39.09 6.35
N TYR A 246 -51.02 39.22 5.05
CA TYR A 246 -51.18 40.47 4.32
C TYR A 246 -52.57 41.08 4.52
N ARG A 247 -52.62 42.40 4.73
CA ARG A 247 -53.84 43.20 4.78
C ARG A 247 -53.71 44.38 3.83
N ALA A 248 -54.81 44.72 3.15
CA ALA A 248 -54.86 45.88 2.28
C ALA A 248 -54.77 47.21 3.07
N GLU A 249 -55.16 47.20 4.34
CA GLU A 249 -55.13 48.35 5.25
C GLU A 249 -54.68 47.89 6.64
N TYR A 250 -53.81 48.67 7.28
CA TYR A 250 -53.28 48.43 8.62
C TYR A 250 -53.76 49.51 9.57
N ASN A 251 -54.46 49.12 10.63
CA ASN A 251 -55.09 50.03 11.60
C ASN A 251 -54.34 50.04 12.94
N TYR A 252 -54.62 51.01 13.80
CA TYR A 252 -54.09 51.07 15.17
C TYR A 252 -54.17 49.71 15.90
N GLY A 253 -53.06 49.30 16.51
CA GLY A 253 -52.95 48.04 17.23
C GLY A 253 -52.70 46.82 16.34
N ASP A 254 -52.77 46.95 15.02
CA ASP A 254 -52.35 45.86 14.13
C ASP A 254 -50.85 45.60 14.31
N THR A 255 -50.51 44.33 14.52
CA THR A 255 -49.14 43.86 14.69
C THR A 255 -48.72 43.06 13.47
N VAL A 256 -47.51 43.31 12.99
CA VAL A 256 -46.89 42.57 11.90
C VAL A 256 -45.57 41.97 12.37
N VAL A 257 -45.30 40.77 11.87
CA VAL A 257 -44.08 40.00 12.16
C VAL A 257 -43.30 39.81 10.86
N PHE A 258 -42.00 40.08 10.93
CA PHE A 258 -41.04 39.96 9.85
C PHE A 258 -40.04 38.84 10.11
N ASP A 259 -39.63 38.22 9.02
CA ASP A 259 -38.47 37.34 8.96
C ASP A 259 -37.60 37.80 7.79
N CYS A 260 -36.30 37.54 7.82
CA CYS A 260 -35.45 37.89 6.68
C CYS A 260 -35.43 36.78 5.63
N ASP A 261 -35.13 37.15 4.40
CA ASP A 261 -34.79 36.20 3.35
C ASP A 261 -33.56 35.40 3.75
N PHE A 262 -33.43 34.23 3.15
CA PHE A 262 -32.27 33.36 3.36
C PHE A 262 -30.95 34.13 3.09
N ARG A 263 -29.96 34.01 4.00
CA ARG A 263 -28.65 34.75 4.05
C ARG A 263 -28.68 36.18 4.58
N TYR A 264 -29.84 36.66 5.02
CA TYR A 264 -29.97 37.94 5.70
C TYR A 264 -30.29 37.73 7.17
N VAL A 265 -29.73 38.59 8.03
CA VAL A 265 -30.00 38.62 9.46
C VAL A 265 -30.89 39.82 9.79
N LEU A 266 -31.85 39.60 10.68
CA LEU A 266 -32.78 40.63 11.13
C LEU A 266 -32.09 41.56 12.13
N LEU A 267 -32.04 42.85 11.81
CA LEU A 267 -31.60 43.92 12.70
C LEU A 267 -32.81 44.74 13.14
N GLY A 268 -33.04 44.81 14.45
CA GLY A 268 -34.21 45.46 15.04
C GLY A 268 -35.15 44.45 15.69
N SER A 269 -36.42 44.83 15.85
CA SER A 269 -37.45 43.91 16.35
C SER A 269 -38.10 43.17 15.18
N ASP A 270 -38.32 41.87 15.35
CA ASP A 270 -39.07 41.04 14.41
C ASP A 270 -40.57 41.37 14.40
N THR A 271 -41.05 42.14 15.37
CA THR A 271 -42.46 42.43 15.61
C THR A 271 -42.66 43.93 15.78
N THR A 272 -43.62 44.51 15.06
CA THR A 272 -43.94 45.94 15.15
C THR A 272 -45.44 46.18 15.12
N MET A 273 -45.89 47.21 15.83
CA MET A 273 -47.30 47.55 16.01
C MET A 273 -47.61 48.95 15.47
N CYS A 274 -48.75 49.09 14.81
CA CYS A 274 -49.25 50.36 14.30
C CYS A 274 -49.70 51.26 15.45
N GLN A 275 -49.04 52.42 15.60
CA GLN A 275 -49.26 53.39 16.66
C GLN A 275 -50.33 54.43 16.30
N GLU A 276 -50.71 55.26 17.28
CA GLU A 276 -51.76 56.28 17.14
C GLU A 276 -51.45 57.37 16.11
N ASP A 277 -50.17 57.60 15.81
CA ASP A 277 -49.70 58.57 14.83
C ASP A 277 -49.57 57.99 13.41
N GLY A 278 -49.92 56.71 13.23
CA GLY A 278 -49.78 56.00 11.96
C GLY A 278 -48.36 55.53 11.66
N SER A 279 -47.45 55.57 12.65
CA SER A 279 -46.10 55.00 12.56
C SER A 279 -46.06 53.55 13.08
N TRP A 280 -45.00 52.84 12.71
CA TRP A 280 -44.68 51.51 13.20
C TRP A 280 -43.70 51.63 14.37
N ASP A 281 -44.06 51.08 15.54
CA ASP A 281 -43.19 51.04 16.72
C ASP A 281 -43.10 49.62 17.30
N PRO A 282 -41.88 49.06 17.48
CA PRO A 282 -40.58 49.60 17.04
C PRO A 282 -40.52 49.84 15.51
N PRO A 283 -39.63 50.71 14.99
CA PRO A 283 -39.51 50.95 13.56
C PRO A 283 -39.21 49.66 12.79
N LEU A 284 -39.60 49.62 11.51
CA LEU A 284 -39.45 48.43 10.66
C LEU A 284 -38.00 47.90 10.68
N PRO A 285 -37.80 46.57 10.80
CA PRO A 285 -36.47 45.98 10.87
C PRO A 285 -35.70 46.12 9.54
N GLN A 286 -34.39 45.97 9.60
CA GLN A 286 -33.52 45.91 8.43
C GLN A 286 -32.93 44.51 8.28
N CYS A 287 -33.02 43.95 7.09
CA CYS A 287 -32.36 42.69 6.76
C CYS A 287 -30.98 42.98 6.20
N GLN A 288 -29.94 42.70 6.97
CA GLN A 288 -28.55 42.86 6.53
C GLN A 288 -27.99 41.53 6.04
N ARG A 289 -27.29 41.54 4.91
CA ARG A 289 -26.59 40.35 4.41
C ARG A 289 -25.59 39.89 5.46
N SER A 290 -25.58 38.59 5.77
CA SER A 290 -24.70 38.01 6.80
C SER A 290 -23.86 36.84 6.30
N SER A 291 -24.03 36.46 5.03
CA SER A 291 -23.40 35.29 4.41
C SER A 291 -23.08 35.58 2.95
N CYS A 292 -21.96 35.02 2.47
CA CYS A 292 -21.69 34.89 1.04
C CYS A 292 -22.75 34.00 0.36
N ASP A 293 -22.88 34.15 -0.95
CA ASP A 293 -23.71 33.25 -1.78
C ASP A 293 -23.10 31.84 -1.87
N ASP A 294 -23.87 30.87 -2.38
CA ASP A 294 -23.31 29.55 -2.62
C ASP A 294 -22.11 29.68 -3.59
N PRO A 295 -20.94 29.11 -3.23
CA PRO A 295 -19.74 29.25 -4.04
C PRO A 295 -19.97 28.59 -5.44
N PRO A 296 -19.61 29.26 -6.55
CA PRO A 296 -19.90 28.77 -7.91
C PRO A 296 -19.29 27.41 -8.23
N ASP A 297 -19.91 26.61 -9.09
CA ASP A 297 -19.30 25.34 -9.50
C ASP A 297 -18.16 25.57 -10.50
N VAL A 298 -17.00 24.96 -10.22
CA VAL A 298 -15.83 24.98 -11.10
C VAL A 298 -15.77 23.67 -11.89
N GLN A 299 -15.66 23.77 -13.22
CA GLN A 299 -15.68 22.61 -14.10
C GLN A 299 -14.49 21.67 -13.81
N ASN A 300 -14.76 20.36 -13.77
CA ASN A 300 -13.81 19.29 -13.41
C ASN A 300 -13.21 19.42 -12.00
N ALA A 301 -13.85 20.18 -11.10
CA ALA A 301 -13.51 20.26 -9.68
C ALA A 301 -14.72 19.88 -8.81
N ILE A 302 -14.44 19.40 -7.60
CA ILE A 302 -15.42 19.20 -6.54
C ILE A 302 -15.13 20.18 -5.42
N LYS A 303 -16.17 20.78 -4.85
CA LYS A 303 -16.06 21.68 -3.69
C LYS A 303 -16.37 20.92 -2.40
N ALA A 304 -15.57 21.11 -1.37
CA ALA A 304 -15.81 20.50 -0.06
C ALA A 304 -17.16 21.00 0.50
N ARG A 305 -18.10 20.09 0.76
CA ARG A 305 -19.39 20.42 1.36
C ARG A 305 -19.22 20.63 2.86
N LEU A 306 -19.29 21.90 3.29
CA LEU A 306 -19.46 22.23 4.70
C LEU A 306 -20.88 21.85 5.14
N ALA A 307 -21.04 21.45 6.41
CA ALA A 307 -22.35 21.16 6.98
C ALA A 307 -23.13 22.46 7.17
N GLY A 308 -24.02 22.78 6.23
CA GLY A 308 -24.82 24.00 6.23
C GLY A 308 -24.81 24.71 4.89
N ASN A 309 -25.64 25.75 4.76
CA ASN A 309 -25.79 26.57 3.56
C ASN A 309 -25.52 28.07 3.84
N LEU A 310 -24.97 28.38 5.02
CA LEU A 310 -24.54 29.71 5.43
C LEU A 310 -23.01 29.76 5.47
N PHE A 311 -22.44 30.76 4.80
CA PHE A 311 -21.02 31.01 4.65
C PHE A 311 -20.70 32.40 5.23
N PRO A 312 -20.53 32.52 6.56
CA PRO A 312 -20.13 33.78 7.18
C PRO A 312 -18.75 34.24 6.67
N VAL A 313 -18.39 35.51 6.95
CA VAL A 313 -17.06 36.06 6.65
C VAL A 313 -15.98 35.14 7.23
N GLU A 314 -14.85 35.01 6.52
CA GLU A 314 -13.74 34.09 6.82
C GLU A 314 -14.03 32.61 6.55
N THR A 315 -15.23 32.24 6.07
CA THR A 315 -15.48 30.87 5.60
C THR A 315 -14.56 30.54 4.43
N VAL A 316 -13.86 29.41 4.51
CA VAL A 316 -12.95 28.91 3.47
C VAL A 316 -13.55 27.67 2.82
N ILE A 317 -13.61 27.68 1.49
CA ILE A 317 -14.05 26.55 0.66
C ILE A 317 -12.86 26.06 -0.16
N THR A 318 -12.60 24.77 -0.10
CA THR A 318 -11.56 24.12 -0.90
C THR A 318 -12.19 23.46 -2.12
N TYR A 319 -11.69 23.80 -3.31
CA TYR A 319 -11.92 23.06 -4.53
C TYR A 319 -10.80 22.05 -4.72
N GLU A 320 -11.17 20.83 -5.07
CA GLU A 320 -10.28 19.74 -5.42
C GLU A 320 -10.59 19.30 -6.84
N CYS A 321 -9.59 19.28 -7.72
CA CYS A 321 -9.78 18.79 -9.08
C CYS A 321 -10.14 17.31 -9.08
N GLN A 322 -11.02 16.91 -10.00
CA GLN A 322 -11.35 15.51 -10.24
C GLN A 322 -10.10 14.75 -10.69
N THR A 323 -10.09 13.43 -10.46
CA THR A 323 -8.94 12.58 -10.81
C THR A 323 -8.53 12.75 -12.27
N GLY A 324 -7.26 13.09 -12.50
CA GLY A 324 -6.70 13.34 -13.84
C GLY A 324 -6.78 14.80 -14.33
N TYR A 325 -7.18 15.73 -13.47
CA TYR A 325 -7.24 17.17 -13.74
C TYR A 325 -6.42 17.99 -12.73
N GLU A 326 -5.97 19.18 -13.14
CA GLU A 326 -5.23 20.14 -12.31
C GLU A 326 -5.60 21.59 -12.67
N PHE A 327 -5.47 22.53 -11.72
CA PHE A 327 -5.69 23.97 -11.95
C PHE A 327 -4.52 24.61 -12.69
N SER A 328 -3.32 24.17 -12.35
CA SER A 328 -2.05 24.53 -12.96
C SER A 328 -1.06 23.39 -12.66
N PRO A 329 0.09 23.30 -13.35
CA PRO A 329 1.00 22.17 -13.21
C PRO A 329 1.37 21.85 -11.75
N GLY A 330 0.91 20.70 -11.25
CA GLY A 330 1.14 20.23 -9.88
C GLY A 330 0.19 20.77 -8.80
N VAL A 331 -0.80 21.59 -9.18
CA VAL A 331 -1.78 22.20 -8.25
C VAL A 331 -3.15 21.57 -8.46
N VAL A 332 -3.53 20.66 -7.55
CA VAL A 332 -4.80 19.92 -7.59
C VAL A 332 -5.87 20.47 -6.64
N MET A 333 -5.49 21.39 -5.74
CA MET A 333 -6.40 22.02 -4.78
C MET A 333 -6.19 23.52 -4.73
N GLN A 334 -7.29 24.27 -4.63
CA GLN A 334 -7.27 25.73 -4.46
C GLN A 334 -8.42 26.17 -3.54
N ASN A 335 -8.19 27.20 -2.73
CA ASN A 335 -9.17 27.71 -1.79
C ASN A 335 -9.75 29.05 -2.23
N ILE A 336 -10.99 29.30 -1.82
CA ILE A 336 -11.61 30.62 -1.83
C ILE A 336 -12.11 30.96 -0.44
N SER A 337 -12.14 32.26 -0.13
CA SER A 337 -12.56 32.77 1.17
C SER A 337 -13.71 33.77 1.02
N CYS A 338 -14.64 33.77 1.96
CA CYS A 338 -15.70 34.78 2.04
C CYS A 338 -15.14 36.07 2.66
N LEU A 339 -15.19 37.16 1.90
CA LEU A 339 -14.66 38.48 2.26
C LEU A 339 -15.66 39.28 3.13
N PRO A 340 -15.22 40.37 3.80
CA PRO A 340 -16.09 41.20 4.63
C PRO A 340 -17.24 41.88 3.90
N ASP A 341 -17.17 41.98 2.57
CA ASP A 341 -18.24 42.50 1.70
C ASP A 341 -19.23 41.40 1.26
N TYR A 342 -19.12 40.20 1.83
CA TYR A 342 -19.93 39.02 1.50
C TYR A 342 -19.80 38.57 0.05
N THR A 343 -18.62 38.79 -0.54
CA THR A 343 -18.22 38.21 -1.83
C THR A 343 -17.13 37.16 -1.65
N TRP A 344 -17.02 36.24 -2.59
CA TRP A 344 -15.92 35.29 -2.61
C TRP A 344 -14.67 35.95 -3.21
N THR A 345 -13.48 35.53 -2.74
CA THR A 345 -12.23 35.81 -3.45
C THR A 345 -12.26 35.26 -4.89
N GLU A 346 -11.24 35.62 -5.69
CA GLU A 346 -11.13 35.18 -7.08
C GLU A 346 -11.36 33.66 -7.24
N ILE A 347 -12.31 33.32 -8.11
CA ILE A 347 -12.75 31.94 -8.34
C ILE A 347 -11.65 31.23 -9.16
N PRO A 348 -11.22 30.01 -8.77
CA PRO A 348 -10.23 29.25 -9.52
C PRO A 348 -10.66 29.03 -10.98
N PRO A 349 -9.72 28.99 -11.94
CA PRO A 349 -10.03 28.61 -13.31
C PRO A 349 -10.55 27.16 -13.36
N PRO A 350 -11.25 26.76 -14.44
CA PRO A 350 -11.59 25.35 -14.67
C PRO A 350 -10.38 24.43 -14.59
N CYS A 351 -10.51 23.23 -14.00
CA CYS A 351 -9.40 22.28 -14.02
C CYS A 351 -9.20 21.73 -15.44
N GLU A 352 -7.96 21.77 -15.90
CA GLU A 352 -7.53 21.21 -17.18
C GLU A 352 -7.03 19.78 -16.99
N ARG A 353 -7.03 18.97 -18.07
CA ARG A 353 -6.51 17.60 -17.98
C ARG A 353 -5.00 17.65 -17.79
N ILE A 354 -4.50 16.87 -16.83
CA ILE A 354 -3.06 16.78 -16.57
C ILE A 354 -2.34 16.34 -17.85
N SER A 355 -1.29 17.07 -18.20
CA SER A 355 -0.55 16.88 -19.44
C SER A 355 0.76 16.11 -19.23
N CYS A 356 1.05 15.17 -20.13
CA CYS A 356 2.31 14.42 -20.15
C CYS A 356 3.31 15.05 -21.13
N PRO A 357 4.62 15.07 -20.80
CA PRO A 357 5.65 15.60 -21.67
C PRO A 357 5.77 14.77 -22.96
N ASN A 358 6.10 15.39 -24.10
CA ASN A 358 6.29 14.67 -25.35
C ASN A 358 7.52 13.73 -25.26
N PRO A 359 7.32 12.40 -25.35
CA PRO A 359 8.40 11.43 -25.15
C PRO A 359 9.30 11.25 -26.38
N ALA A 360 8.87 11.67 -27.58
CA ALA A 360 9.66 11.59 -28.81
C ALA A 360 10.61 12.78 -28.99
N THR A 361 11.40 13.07 -27.95
CA THR A 361 12.45 14.11 -27.97
C THR A 361 13.84 13.56 -28.27
N LYS A 362 14.02 12.23 -28.30
CA LYS A 362 15.30 11.55 -28.57
C LYS A 362 15.49 11.24 -30.07
N ARG A 363 16.73 11.27 -30.56
CA ARG A 363 17.07 10.97 -31.98
C ARG A 363 16.69 9.53 -32.35
N GLY A 364 16.14 9.34 -33.55
CA GLY A 364 15.79 8.02 -34.07
C GLY A 364 14.45 7.48 -33.58
N MET A 365 13.60 8.32 -32.97
CA MET A 365 12.32 7.93 -32.37
C MET A 365 11.17 8.80 -32.91
N HIS A 366 10.06 8.17 -33.30
CA HIS A 366 8.84 8.88 -33.70
C HIS A 366 7.57 8.24 -33.12
N ILE A 367 6.54 9.06 -32.95
CA ILE A 367 5.20 8.62 -32.54
C ILE A 367 4.42 8.27 -33.81
N SER A 368 3.62 7.20 -33.78
CA SER A 368 2.76 6.84 -34.91
C SER A 368 1.92 8.03 -35.37
N SER A 369 1.72 8.17 -36.69
CA SER A 369 0.94 9.25 -37.30
C SER A 369 -0.48 9.39 -36.73
N TRP A 370 -1.12 8.28 -36.31
CA TRP A 370 -2.44 8.27 -35.67
C TRP A 370 -2.43 8.74 -34.20
N GLY A 371 -1.28 8.69 -33.54
CA GLY A 371 -1.12 9.02 -32.13
C GLY A 371 -0.42 10.36 -31.89
N LYS A 372 -0.01 11.07 -32.94
CA LYS A 372 0.70 12.35 -32.81
C LYS A 372 -0.29 13.46 -32.45
N LYS A 373 -0.08 14.09 -31.29
CA LYS A 373 -0.82 15.26 -30.81
C LYS A 373 0.15 16.37 -30.40
N ASP A 374 -0.35 17.60 -30.34
CA ASP A 374 0.41 18.75 -29.84
C ASP A 374 0.62 18.65 -28.32
N THR A 375 -0.39 18.14 -27.59
CA THR A 375 -0.34 17.90 -26.14
C THR A 375 -0.95 16.52 -25.83
N TYR A 376 -0.32 15.78 -24.92
CA TYR A 376 -0.81 14.48 -24.44
C TYR A 376 -1.40 14.64 -23.06
N VAL A 377 -2.60 14.10 -22.82
CA VAL A 377 -3.31 14.22 -21.54
C VAL A 377 -3.57 12.85 -20.91
N VAL A 378 -3.89 12.82 -19.62
CA VAL A 378 -4.16 11.58 -18.86
C VAL A 378 -5.09 10.62 -19.62
N GLY A 379 -4.68 9.35 -19.69
CA GLY A 379 -5.38 8.30 -20.41
C GLY A 379 -5.06 8.23 -21.91
N ASP A 380 -4.33 9.19 -22.48
CA ASP A 380 -3.83 9.06 -23.84
C ASP A 380 -2.84 7.89 -23.94
N ILE A 381 -3.00 7.12 -25.02
CA ILE A 381 -2.17 5.96 -25.33
C ILE A 381 -1.48 6.25 -26.65
N ILE A 382 -0.15 6.22 -26.64
CA ILE A 382 0.67 6.43 -27.83
C ILE A 382 1.52 5.20 -28.12
N ARG A 383 1.85 5.02 -29.40
CA ARG A 383 2.78 4.01 -29.87
C ARG A 383 4.04 4.68 -30.37
N ILE A 384 5.17 4.29 -29.79
CA ILE A 384 6.50 4.77 -30.17
C ILE A 384 7.17 3.73 -31.06
N PHE A 385 7.74 4.22 -32.16
CA PHE A 385 8.50 3.48 -33.15
C PHE A 385 9.91 4.09 -33.25
N CYS A 386 10.87 3.27 -33.70
CA CYS A 386 12.17 3.78 -34.10
C CYS A 386 12.15 4.17 -35.58
N ASP A 387 12.91 5.21 -35.93
CA ASP A 387 13.16 5.61 -37.32
C ASP A 387 13.92 4.50 -38.07
N SER A 388 13.86 4.53 -39.40
CA SER A 388 14.55 3.56 -40.25
C SER A 388 16.04 3.40 -39.88
N GLY A 389 16.50 2.16 -39.68
CA GLY A 389 17.87 1.84 -39.29
C GLY A 389 18.12 1.72 -37.78
N TYR A 390 17.07 1.88 -36.97
CA TYR A 390 17.11 1.69 -35.52
C TYR A 390 16.07 0.67 -35.05
N VAL A 391 16.39 -0.09 -34.01
CA VAL A 391 15.53 -1.07 -33.34
C VAL A 391 15.45 -0.76 -31.84
N LEU A 392 14.36 -1.14 -31.19
CA LEU A 392 14.19 -0.97 -29.75
C LEU A 392 15.08 -1.99 -29.01
N LYS A 393 15.84 -1.52 -28.01
CA LYS A 393 16.82 -2.35 -27.28
C LYS A 393 16.23 -3.60 -26.60
N ASP A 394 14.97 -3.52 -26.13
CA ASP A 394 14.33 -4.55 -25.30
C ASP A 394 12.89 -4.89 -25.73
N SER A 395 12.50 -4.62 -26.98
CA SER A 395 11.12 -4.88 -27.46
C SER A 395 11.07 -5.08 -28.97
N ASP A 396 10.19 -5.97 -29.42
CA ASP A 396 9.94 -6.16 -30.84
C ASP A 396 8.93 -5.13 -31.38
N GLY A 397 9.32 -4.37 -32.41
CA GLY A 397 8.45 -3.50 -33.19
C GLY A 397 8.15 -2.13 -32.59
N TYR A 398 7.30 -2.06 -31.55
CA TYR A 398 6.86 -0.80 -30.96
C TYR A 398 6.59 -0.91 -29.45
N VAL A 399 6.66 0.22 -28.76
CA VAL A 399 6.33 0.32 -27.33
C VAL A 399 5.09 1.20 -27.14
N VAL A 400 4.20 0.77 -26.26
CA VAL A 400 3.00 1.53 -25.88
C VAL A 400 3.27 2.30 -24.59
N LEU A 401 3.07 3.62 -24.62
CA LEU A 401 3.09 4.46 -23.42
C LEU A 401 1.68 4.97 -23.14
N GLN A 402 1.32 5.04 -21.86
CA GLN A 402 0.05 5.58 -21.38
C GLN A 402 0.33 6.71 -20.39
N CYS A 403 -0.32 7.85 -20.60
CA CYS A 403 -0.20 9.01 -19.71
C CYS A 403 -0.98 8.75 -18.41
N THR A 404 -0.28 8.78 -17.28
CA THR A 404 -0.79 8.47 -15.94
C THR A 404 -1.23 9.72 -15.19
N ASN A 405 -2.02 9.54 -14.12
CA ASN A 405 -2.69 10.60 -13.38
C ASN A 405 -1.75 11.58 -12.65
N ASP A 406 -0.46 11.27 -12.61
CA ASP A 406 0.63 12.07 -12.03
C ASP A 406 1.35 12.93 -13.09
N GLY A 407 0.86 12.94 -14.33
CA GLY A 407 1.48 13.67 -15.44
C GLY A 407 2.75 13.02 -15.99
N THR A 408 3.01 11.76 -15.62
CA THR A 408 4.12 10.97 -16.17
C THR A 408 3.62 9.90 -17.13
N TRP A 409 4.56 9.23 -17.81
CA TRP A 409 4.23 8.05 -18.61
C TRP A 409 4.37 6.81 -17.72
N ASN A 410 3.48 5.84 -17.88
CA ASN A 410 3.49 4.56 -17.14
C ASN A 410 4.84 3.81 -17.14
N ARG A 411 5.70 4.09 -18.13
CA ARG A 411 7.09 3.66 -18.20
C ARG A 411 7.91 4.68 -19.00
N ALA A 412 9.21 4.72 -18.76
CA ALA A 412 10.12 5.54 -19.55
C ALA A 412 10.18 5.06 -21.02
N ALA A 413 10.37 6.01 -21.95
CA ALA A 413 10.58 5.67 -23.35
C ALA A 413 11.92 4.92 -23.54
N PRO A 414 11.90 3.69 -24.10
CA PRO A 414 13.10 2.89 -24.36
C PRO A 414 14.02 3.52 -25.40
N GLU A 415 15.28 3.08 -25.43
CA GLU A 415 16.27 3.61 -26.36
C GLU A 415 16.22 2.87 -27.71
N CYS A 416 16.25 3.64 -28.79
CA CYS A 416 16.45 3.14 -30.15
C CYS A 416 17.95 2.95 -30.40
N ILE A 417 18.38 1.71 -30.63
CA ILE A 417 19.76 1.36 -30.97
C ILE A 417 19.86 1.06 -32.47
N PRO A 418 21.00 1.31 -33.13
CA PRO A 418 21.18 0.97 -34.54
C PRO A 418 20.93 -0.52 -34.81
N GLU A 419 20.26 -0.84 -35.91
CA GLU A 419 19.96 -2.22 -36.31
C GLU A 419 21.28 -2.99 -36.57
N PRO A 420 21.48 -4.17 -35.92
CA PRO A 420 22.73 -4.93 -36.08
C PRO A 420 22.86 -5.50 -37.50
N ARG A 421 24.06 -5.32 -38.08
CA ARG A 421 24.42 -5.72 -39.45
C ARG A 421 25.66 -6.62 -39.42
N CYS A 422 25.66 -7.66 -40.24
CA CYS A 422 26.85 -8.51 -40.41
C CYS A 422 27.88 -7.84 -41.34
N PRO A 423 29.19 -8.07 -41.11
CA PRO A 423 30.22 -7.60 -42.03
C PRO A 423 30.09 -8.28 -43.39
N LYS A 424 30.44 -7.55 -44.45
CA LYS A 424 30.44 -8.07 -45.83
C LYS A 424 31.38 -9.30 -45.93
N PRO A 425 30.90 -10.45 -46.45
CA PRO A 425 31.73 -11.64 -46.62
C PRO A 425 32.92 -11.39 -47.57
N VAL A 426 34.10 -11.85 -47.17
CA VAL A 426 35.31 -11.91 -48.01
C VAL A 426 35.74 -13.37 -48.04
N ILE A 427 35.76 -13.97 -49.23
CA ILE A 427 36.09 -15.40 -49.44
C ILE A 427 37.21 -15.48 -50.48
N ASP A 428 38.38 -15.97 -50.09
CA ASP A 428 39.48 -16.22 -51.02
C ASP A 428 39.19 -17.46 -51.87
N HIS A 429 39.41 -17.36 -53.18
CA HIS A 429 39.11 -18.41 -54.17
C HIS A 429 37.65 -18.90 -54.15
N GLY A 430 36.71 -17.98 -53.86
CA GLY A 430 35.27 -18.25 -53.90
C GLY A 430 34.42 -17.00 -54.08
N ARG A 431 33.14 -17.19 -54.37
CA ARG A 431 32.17 -16.11 -54.65
C ARG A 431 30.81 -16.35 -54.03
N GLU A 432 30.09 -15.26 -53.76
CA GLU A 432 28.69 -15.30 -53.35
C GLU A 432 27.78 -15.57 -54.57
N VAL A 433 26.92 -16.60 -54.48
CA VAL A 433 26.06 -17.03 -55.60
C VAL A 433 24.81 -16.16 -55.75
N TYR A 434 24.19 -15.76 -54.63
CA TYR A 434 22.94 -14.97 -54.64
C TYR A 434 23.12 -13.61 -53.97
N LYS A 435 22.96 -12.53 -54.74
CA LYS A 435 22.82 -11.15 -54.21
C LYS A 435 21.43 -10.96 -53.62
N SER A 436 21.18 -11.50 -52.43
CA SER A 436 19.85 -11.43 -51.81
C SER A 436 19.50 -10.00 -51.33
N LYS A 437 20.46 -9.23 -50.80
CA LYS A 437 20.29 -7.81 -50.40
C LYS A 437 21.65 -7.20 -50.04
N ASN A 438 21.92 -5.96 -50.44
CA ASN A 438 23.16 -5.24 -50.12
C ASN A 438 23.29 -4.85 -48.62
N ASP A 439 22.29 -5.13 -47.79
CA ASP A 439 22.19 -4.60 -46.43
C ASP A 439 22.59 -5.57 -45.30
N TYR A 440 22.94 -6.83 -45.60
CA TYR A 440 23.43 -7.86 -44.65
C TYR A 440 22.76 -7.82 -43.25
N THR A 441 21.44 -7.63 -43.19
CA THR A 441 20.66 -7.56 -41.94
C THR A 441 20.46 -8.95 -41.35
N VAL A 442 20.05 -9.01 -40.08
CA VAL A 442 19.71 -10.25 -39.39
C VAL A 442 18.73 -11.09 -40.21
N GLY A 443 19.01 -12.38 -40.36
CA GLY A 443 18.25 -13.32 -41.20
C GLY A 443 18.69 -13.40 -42.66
N THR A 444 19.61 -12.53 -43.12
CA THR A 444 20.19 -12.64 -44.47
C THR A 444 20.95 -13.95 -44.60
N GLN A 445 20.64 -14.73 -45.64
CA GLN A 445 21.37 -15.96 -45.98
C GLN A 445 22.23 -15.73 -47.22
N VAL A 446 23.49 -16.15 -47.14
CA VAL A 446 24.45 -16.07 -48.23
C VAL A 446 24.94 -17.49 -48.55
N LYS A 447 24.94 -17.82 -49.85
CA LYS A 447 25.47 -19.09 -50.37
C LYS A 447 26.79 -18.84 -51.09
N ILE A 448 27.79 -19.66 -50.79
CA ILE A 448 29.18 -19.52 -51.24
C ILE A 448 29.55 -20.68 -52.16
N GLU A 449 30.21 -20.37 -53.27
CA GLU A 449 30.72 -21.31 -54.26
C GLU A 449 32.22 -21.09 -54.44
N CYS A 450 33.03 -22.16 -54.46
CA CYS A 450 34.47 -22.09 -54.65
C CYS A 450 34.86 -22.09 -56.14
N ASP A 451 35.99 -21.47 -56.45
CA ASP A 451 36.58 -21.49 -57.78
C ASP A 451 37.08 -22.90 -58.16
N GLU A 452 37.29 -23.16 -59.46
CA GLU A 452 37.74 -24.47 -59.95
C GLU A 452 39.06 -24.93 -59.29
N GLY A 453 39.12 -26.22 -58.90
CA GLY A 453 40.27 -26.80 -58.18
C GLY A 453 40.19 -26.66 -56.66
N TYR A 454 39.20 -25.93 -56.15
CA TYR A 454 38.94 -25.78 -54.72
C TYR A 454 37.58 -26.38 -54.34
N MET A 455 37.53 -27.07 -53.21
CA MET A 455 36.32 -27.57 -52.58
C MET A 455 36.02 -26.80 -51.29
N ILE A 456 34.74 -26.70 -50.93
CA ILE A 456 34.33 -26.03 -49.71
C ILE A 456 34.73 -26.83 -48.47
N SER A 457 35.22 -26.16 -47.42
CA SER A 457 35.67 -26.82 -46.18
C SER A 457 34.53 -27.47 -45.39
N ILE A 458 33.42 -26.75 -45.19
CA ILE A 458 32.32 -27.16 -44.30
C ILE A 458 30.94 -27.08 -44.96
N GLN A 459 30.23 -25.96 -44.82
CA GLN A 459 28.86 -25.76 -45.31
C GLN A 459 28.79 -24.56 -46.26
N GLU A 460 28.01 -24.69 -47.32
CA GLU A 460 27.86 -23.70 -48.40
C GLU A 460 26.97 -22.49 -48.08
N SER A 461 26.24 -22.51 -46.97
CA SER A 461 25.28 -21.45 -46.61
C SER A 461 25.51 -20.93 -45.20
N VAL A 462 25.56 -19.61 -45.05
CA VAL A 462 25.67 -18.92 -43.75
C VAL A 462 24.50 -17.96 -43.55
N THR A 463 24.09 -17.76 -42.31
CA THR A 463 22.99 -16.84 -41.94
C THR A 463 23.50 -15.77 -40.98
N CYS A 464 23.15 -14.51 -41.24
CA CYS A 464 23.44 -13.41 -40.33
C CYS A 464 22.55 -13.50 -39.08
N ARG A 465 23.15 -13.65 -37.90
CA ARG A 465 22.45 -13.76 -36.62
C ARG A 465 22.27 -12.40 -35.94
N ALA A 466 21.40 -12.37 -34.93
CA ALA A 466 21.06 -11.16 -34.16
C ALA A 466 22.25 -10.55 -33.38
N ASP A 467 23.33 -11.30 -33.21
CA ASP A 467 24.59 -10.85 -32.60
C ASP A 467 25.52 -10.13 -33.60
N GLY A 468 25.11 -9.97 -34.86
CA GLY A 468 25.90 -9.35 -35.91
C GLY A 468 26.99 -10.26 -36.51
N ASN A 469 26.93 -11.58 -36.24
CA ASN A 469 27.89 -12.55 -36.76
C ASN A 469 27.25 -13.55 -37.73
N TRP A 470 28.05 -14.04 -38.68
CA TRP A 470 27.67 -15.13 -39.59
C TRP A 470 27.68 -16.47 -38.85
N PHE A 471 26.60 -17.25 -38.99
CA PHE A 471 26.49 -18.60 -38.44
C PHE A 471 25.98 -19.61 -39.48
N PRO A 472 26.66 -20.76 -39.66
CA PRO A 472 28.01 -21.05 -39.15
C PRO A 472 29.05 -20.01 -39.60
N THR A 473 30.23 -19.99 -39.00
CA THR A 473 31.31 -19.05 -39.40
C THR A 473 31.61 -19.17 -40.90
N LEU A 474 32.06 -18.09 -41.54
CA LEU A 474 32.32 -18.08 -42.98
C LEU A 474 33.21 -19.27 -43.42
N PRO A 475 32.80 -20.05 -44.44
CA PRO A 475 33.59 -21.16 -44.97
C PRO A 475 34.76 -20.65 -45.82
N TYR A 476 35.80 -21.49 -45.96
CA TYR A 476 36.94 -21.26 -46.85
C TYR A 476 37.03 -22.36 -47.92
N CYS A 477 37.71 -22.03 -49.02
CA CYS A 477 37.94 -22.92 -50.16
C CYS A 477 39.32 -23.57 -50.02
N GLN A 478 39.37 -24.91 -50.02
CA GLN A 478 40.59 -25.71 -49.91
C GLN A 478 40.86 -26.49 -51.20
N GLN A 479 42.12 -26.66 -51.57
CA GLN A 479 42.50 -27.33 -52.82
C GLN A 479 42.26 -28.85 -52.76
N ALA A 480 41.98 -29.50 -53.90
CA ALA A 480 41.74 -30.95 -54.00
C ALA A 480 42.38 -31.60 -55.25
N CYS A 481 42.69 -32.91 -55.21
CA CYS A 481 43.13 -33.70 -56.37
C CYS A 481 41.98 -33.94 -57.37
N GLY A 482 42.29 -34.02 -58.67
CA GLY A 482 41.37 -34.48 -59.71
C GLY A 482 41.14 -36.00 -59.69
N PRO A 483 40.29 -36.55 -60.59
CA PRO A 483 39.97 -37.97 -60.64
C PRO A 483 41.21 -38.85 -60.91
N PRO A 484 41.30 -40.04 -60.29
CA PRO A 484 42.43 -40.96 -60.48
C PRO A 484 42.51 -41.49 -61.92
N PRO A 485 43.73 -41.80 -62.44
CA PRO A 485 43.90 -42.34 -63.79
C PRO A 485 43.17 -43.67 -64.00
N GLN A 486 42.54 -43.86 -65.16
CA GLN A 486 41.87 -45.12 -65.52
C GLN A 486 42.87 -46.10 -66.17
N ILE A 487 42.83 -47.38 -65.79
CA ILE A 487 43.73 -48.43 -66.33
C ILE A 487 42.98 -49.44 -67.21
N THR A 488 43.59 -49.85 -68.32
CA THR A 488 42.99 -50.80 -69.27
C THR A 488 42.95 -52.22 -68.71
N HIS A 489 41.81 -52.92 -68.83
CA HIS A 489 41.56 -54.25 -68.27
C HIS A 489 41.61 -54.33 -66.72
N GLY A 490 41.55 -53.18 -66.04
CA GLY A 490 41.23 -53.09 -64.61
C GLY A 490 39.72 -53.22 -64.36
N LEU A 491 39.34 -53.40 -63.09
CA LEU A 491 37.94 -53.29 -62.67
C LEU A 491 37.49 -51.81 -62.74
N ASP A 492 36.32 -51.54 -63.31
CA ASP A 492 35.75 -50.19 -63.38
C ASP A 492 35.50 -49.63 -61.97
N ILE A 493 36.10 -48.46 -61.70
CA ILE A 493 35.90 -47.73 -60.45
C ILE A 493 34.79 -46.70 -60.67
N ASN A 494 33.61 -46.94 -60.10
CA ASN A 494 32.49 -45.99 -60.13
C ASN A 494 32.79 -44.77 -59.23
N LEU A 495 33.34 -43.71 -59.82
CA LEU A 495 33.64 -42.47 -59.12
C LEU A 495 32.40 -41.55 -59.11
N THR A 496 31.88 -41.26 -57.92
CA THR A 496 30.79 -40.28 -57.70
C THR A 496 31.28 -38.85 -57.48
N SER A 497 32.57 -38.67 -57.16
CA SER A 497 33.20 -37.38 -56.92
C SER A 497 34.22 -37.04 -57.99
N SER A 498 34.26 -35.78 -58.41
CA SER A 498 35.27 -35.23 -59.31
C SER A 498 36.49 -34.66 -58.58
N PHE A 499 36.45 -34.56 -57.24
CA PHE A 499 37.52 -33.99 -56.41
C PHE A 499 37.81 -34.87 -55.19
N PHE A 500 39.10 -35.05 -54.86
CA PHE A 500 39.57 -35.95 -53.81
C PHE A 500 40.51 -35.22 -52.82
N PRO A 501 40.30 -35.35 -51.50
CA PRO A 501 41.10 -34.63 -50.50
C PRO A 501 42.51 -35.23 -50.34
N TYR A 502 43.42 -34.44 -49.76
CA TYR A 502 44.77 -34.89 -49.40
C TYR A 502 44.73 -36.17 -48.54
N GLY A 503 45.58 -37.14 -48.87
CA GLY A 503 45.67 -38.45 -48.21
C GLY A 503 44.68 -39.51 -48.70
N TYR A 504 43.75 -39.16 -49.60
CA TYR A 504 42.79 -40.12 -50.15
C TYR A 504 43.49 -41.21 -50.98
N ARG A 505 43.17 -42.50 -50.74
CA ARG A 505 43.85 -43.66 -51.34
C ARG A 505 42.94 -44.42 -52.29
N MET A 506 43.45 -44.69 -53.49
CA MET A 506 42.80 -45.47 -54.54
C MET A 506 43.49 -46.82 -54.72
N LYS A 507 42.71 -47.90 -54.71
CA LYS A 507 43.19 -49.27 -54.93
C LYS A 507 42.74 -49.77 -56.30
N TYR A 508 43.64 -50.42 -57.04
CA TYR A 508 43.37 -51.01 -58.35
C TYR A 508 43.35 -52.52 -58.29
N ASP A 509 42.52 -53.12 -59.15
CA ASP A 509 42.37 -54.57 -59.29
C ASP A 509 42.21 -54.92 -60.78
N CYS A 510 42.69 -56.09 -61.19
CA CYS A 510 42.64 -56.56 -62.57
C CYS A 510 41.44 -57.47 -62.84
N ALA A 511 40.96 -57.47 -64.09
CA ALA A 511 39.98 -58.45 -64.55
C ALA A 511 40.51 -59.89 -64.43
N ALA A 512 39.60 -60.85 -64.25
CA ALA A 512 39.94 -62.25 -63.99
C ALA A 512 40.89 -62.85 -65.04
N GLY A 513 41.99 -63.46 -64.58
CA GLY A 513 42.99 -64.11 -65.44
C GLY A 513 44.20 -63.23 -65.82
N LEU A 514 44.24 -61.97 -65.38
CA LEU A 514 45.39 -61.07 -65.52
C LEU A 514 46.08 -60.86 -64.17
N SER A 515 47.39 -60.58 -64.21
CA SER A 515 48.19 -60.23 -63.03
C SER A 515 48.45 -58.72 -63.00
N LEU A 516 48.31 -58.12 -61.81
CA LEU A 516 48.58 -56.70 -61.57
C LEU A 516 50.08 -56.46 -61.43
N ILE A 517 50.63 -55.59 -62.27
CA ILE A 517 52.05 -55.24 -62.33
C ILE A 517 52.22 -53.77 -61.94
N GLY A 518 52.91 -53.52 -60.83
CA GLY A 518 53.08 -52.19 -60.24
C GLY A 518 52.48 -52.11 -58.83
N ASP A 519 52.36 -50.88 -58.30
CA ASP A 519 51.83 -50.66 -56.96
C ASP A 519 50.30 -50.81 -56.93
N GLU A 520 49.77 -51.61 -56.01
CA GLU A 520 48.34 -51.89 -55.93
C GLU A 520 47.48 -50.68 -55.52
N SER A 521 48.09 -49.61 -54.98
CA SER A 521 47.36 -48.40 -54.58
C SER A 521 48.19 -47.13 -54.73
N ILE A 522 47.53 -46.03 -55.11
CA ILE A 522 48.09 -44.66 -55.17
C ILE A 522 47.28 -43.75 -54.22
N TYR A 523 47.85 -42.64 -53.75
CA TYR A 523 47.15 -41.70 -52.86
C TYR A 523 47.40 -40.24 -53.22
N CYS A 524 46.43 -39.37 -52.96
CA CYS A 524 46.54 -37.93 -53.19
C CYS A 524 47.54 -37.33 -52.20
N THR A 525 48.61 -36.73 -52.71
CA THR A 525 49.70 -36.13 -51.94
C THR A 525 50.13 -34.82 -52.59
N SER A 526 51.17 -34.17 -52.07
CA SER A 526 51.75 -32.97 -52.68
C SER A 526 53.26 -33.08 -52.58
N GLU A 527 53.94 -33.15 -53.73
CA GLU A 527 55.41 -33.17 -53.76
C GLU A 527 56.02 -31.77 -53.59
N ASP A 528 55.33 -30.73 -54.08
CA ASP A 528 55.76 -29.33 -54.03
C ASP A 528 55.18 -28.55 -52.84
N GLY A 529 54.30 -29.16 -52.06
CA GLY A 529 53.59 -28.56 -50.92
C GLY A 529 52.49 -27.57 -51.31
N VAL A 530 52.23 -27.38 -52.61
CA VAL A 530 51.31 -26.37 -53.15
C VAL A 530 50.29 -26.98 -54.11
N ASN A 531 50.63 -28.00 -54.88
CA ASN A 531 49.71 -28.68 -55.78
C ASN A 531 49.47 -30.11 -55.30
N LEU A 532 48.20 -30.52 -55.33
CA LEU A 532 47.80 -31.88 -54.97
C LEU A 532 47.82 -32.78 -56.21
N GLU A 533 48.63 -33.85 -56.17
CA GLU A 533 48.81 -34.86 -57.23
C GLU A 533 48.81 -36.29 -56.65
N TRP A 534 48.58 -37.30 -57.48
CA TRP A 534 48.64 -38.71 -57.08
C TRP A 534 50.09 -39.18 -56.88
N SER A 535 50.32 -40.03 -55.86
CA SER A 535 51.63 -40.47 -55.38
C SER A 535 52.50 -41.27 -56.36
N GLY A 536 52.03 -41.58 -57.57
CA GLY A 536 52.76 -42.41 -58.55
C GLY A 536 51.92 -42.83 -59.76
N PRO A 537 52.54 -43.49 -60.76
CA PRO A 537 51.84 -43.98 -61.95
C PRO A 537 50.88 -45.13 -61.61
N ALA A 538 49.84 -45.31 -62.42
CA ALA A 538 48.87 -46.38 -62.22
C ALA A 538 49.41 -47.77 -62.66
N PRO A 539 49.02 -48.87 -61.99
CA PRO A 539 49.50 -50.22 -62.30
C PRO A 539 48.93 -50.80 -63.61
N GLU A 540 49.58 -51.82 -64.16
CA GLU A 540 49.23 -52.44 -65.45
C GLU A 540 48.75 -53.90 -65.29
N CYS A 541 47.70 -54.30 -66.01
CA CYS A 541 47.17 -55.67 -65.98
C CYS A 541 47.61 -56.50 -67.20
N ARG A 542 48.40 -57.56 -66.99
CA ARG A 542 48.85 -58.48 -68.08
C ARG A 542 48.96 -59.95 -67.66
N ALA A 543 48.93 -60.88 -68.62
CA ALA A 543 49.08 -62.31 -68.36
C ALA A 543 50.55 -62.77 -68.43
N VAL A 544 51.09 -63.34 -67.35
CA VAL A 544 52.48 -63.85 -67.28
C VAL A 544 52.48 -65.29 -66.76
N ARG A 545 53.22 -66.19 -67.44
CA ARG A 545 53.40 -67.60 -67.06
C ARG A 545 54.84 -68.07 -67.34
N CYS A 546 55.44 -68.79 -66.41
CA CYS A 546 56.77 -69.38 -66.57
C CYS A 546 56.71 -70.83 -67.10
N PRO A 547 57.73 -71.30 -67.86
CA PRO A 547 57.80 -72.68 -68.35
C PRO A 547 57.91 -73.68 -67.20
N LYS A 548 57.47 -74.94 -67.37
CA LYS A 548 57.62 -75.97 -66.34
C LYS A 548 59.11 -76.24 -66.08
N PRO A 549 59.62 -76.07 -64.85
CA PRO A 549 61.03 -76.29 -64.56
C PRO A 549 61.38 -77.79 -64.59
N VAL A 550 62.52 -78.13 -65.19
CA VAL A 550 63.04 -79.50 -65.34
C VAL A 550 64.48 -79.52 -64.84
N VAL A 551 64.81 -80.43 -63.92
CA VAL A 551 66.16 -80.64 -63.36
C VAL A 551 66.52 -82.11 -63.56
N GLU A 552 67.60 -82.43 -64.28
CA GLU A 552 68.05 -83.81 -64.48
C GLU A 552 68.60 -84.41 -63.18
N ASN A 553 68.27 -85.68 -62.90
CA ASN A 553 68.64 -86.39 -61.66
C ASN A 553 68.21 -85.64 -60.37
N GLY A 554 67.15 -84.84 -60.48
CA GLY A 554 66.49 -84.17 -59.36
C GLY A 554 64.99 -84.00 -59.56
N GLU A 555 64.32 -83.53 -58.52
CA GLU A 555 62.87 -83.38 -58.45
C GLU A 555 62.47 -82.07 -57.76
N MET A 556 61.22 -81.65 -58.00
CA MET A 556 60.61 -80.51 -57.32
C MET A 556 60.07 -80.97 -55.97
N VAL A 557 60.45 -80.29 -54.88
CA VAL A 557 60.07 -80.68 -53.52
C VAL A 557 58.55 -80.66 -53.32
N THR A 558 57.85 -79.73 -54.00
CA THR A 558 56.39 -79.64 -53.96
C THR A 558 55.84 -79.61 -55.40
N PRO A 559 55.09 -80.62 -55.85
CA PRO A 559 54.58 -80.65 -57.22
C PRO A 559 53.59 -79.52 -57.47
N GLN A 560 53.90 -78.64 -58.44
CA GLN A 560 52.99 -77.63 -58.97
C GLN A 560 52.81 -77.79 -60.48
N HIS A 561 51.62 -77.47 -60.98
CA HIS A 561 51.27 -77.61 -62.40
C HIS A 561 51.07 -76.27 -63.12
N THR A 562 50.96 -75.16 -62.39
CA THR A 562 50.75 -73.81 -62.93
C THR A 562 51.68 -72.80 -62.25
N PHE A 563 52.37 -71.98 -63.05
CA PHE A 563 53.40 -71.05 -62.56
C PHE A 563 53.11 -69.60 -63.03
N PRO A 564 52.11 -68.92 -62.44
CA PRO A 564 51.85 -67.50 -62.70
C PRO A 564 52.93 -66.59 -62.08
N TYR A 565 52.93 -65.30 -62.46
CA TYR A 565 53.82 -64.28 -61.89
C TYR A 565 53.84 -64.32 -60.35
N GLY A 566 55.05 -64.25 -59.77
CA GLY A 566 55.27 -64.27 -58.33
C GLY A 566 55.38 -65.67 -57.69
N THR A 567 55.13 -66.75 -58.45
CA THR A 567 55.21 -68.14 -57.93
C THR A 567 56.66 -68.54 -57.64
N SER A 568 56.93 -69.09 -56.44
CA SER A 568 58.24 -69.62 -56.02
C SER A 568 58.23 -71.16 -55.91
N VAL A 569 59.27 -71.83 -56.40
CA VAL A 569 59.37 -73.30 -56.48
C VAL A 569 60.74 -73.79 -55.99
N ARG A 570 60.79 -74.95 -55.31
CA ARG A 570 62.00 -75.53 -54.68
C ARG A 570 62.37 -76.93 -55.22
N PHE A 571 63.66 -77.26 -55.29
CA PHE A 571 64.23 -78.49 -55.90
C PHE A 571 65.16 -79.30 -54.99
N SER A 572 65.30 -80.61 -55.25
CA SER A 572 66.19 -81.59 -54.58
C SER A 572 66.78 -82.61 -55.56
N CYS A 573 67.96 -83.18 -55.28
CA CYS A 573 68.62 -84.19 -56.15
C CYS A 573 68.39 -85.63 -55.67
N HIS A 574 68.40 -86.59 -56.62
CA HIS A 574 68.32 -88.03 -56.34
C HIS A 574 69.63 -88.57 -55.73
N GLU A 575 69.59 -89.77 -55.12
CA GLU A 575 70.75 -90.37 -54.45
C GLU A 575 71.96 -90.56 -55.38
N GLY A 576 73.16 -90.28 -54.87
CA GLY A 576 74.41 -90.32 -55.64
C GLY A 576 74.76 -89.00 -56.36
N PHE A 577 73.86 -88.01 -56.35
CA PHE A 577 74.05 -86.67 -56.93
C PHE A 577 73.92 -85.56 -55.88
N ALA A 578 74.67 -84.47 -56.05
CA ALA A 578 74.66 -83.29 -55.19
C ALA A 578 74.11 -82.05 -55.92
N LEU A 579 73.33 -81.22 -55.22
CA LEU A 579 72.68 -80.02 -55.76
C LEU A 579 73.66 -78.86 -55.91
N HIS A 580 73.75 -78.32 -57.11
CA HIS A 580 74.57 -77.17 -57.47
C HIS A 580 73.69 -76.02 -57.99
N GLY A 581 73.76 -74.85 -57.34
CA GLY A 581 72.89 -73.70 -57.64
C GLY A 581 71.88 -73.38 -56.51
N ASN A 582 70.91 -72.51 -56.79
CA ASN A 582 69.87 -72.13 -55.81
C ASN A 582 68.78 -73.20 -55.76
N ALA A 583 68.50 -73.70 -54.56
CA ALA A 583 67.44 -74.69 -54.38
C ALA A 583 66.03 -74.13 -54.63
N GLU A 584 65.84 -72.81 -54.71
CA GLU A 584 64.55 -72.14 -54.93
C GLU A 584 64.64 -71.08 -56.04
N SER A 585 63.58 -70.97 -56.86
CA SER A 585 63.47 -69.99 -57.95
C SER A 585 62.04 -69.42 -58.07
N ARG A 586 61.91 -68.15 -58.50
CA ARG A 586 60.64 -67.42 -58.64
C ARG A 586 60.34 -67.04 -60.10
N CYS A 587 59.07 -67.12 -60.48
CA CYS A 587 58.55 -66.63 -61.75
C CYS A 587 58.42 -65.10 -61.76
N VAL A 588 59.21 -64.42 -62.58
CA VAL A 588 59.26 -62.94 -62.68
C VAL A 588 58.49 -62.40 -63.90
N ALA A 589 58.42 -61.08 -64.05
CA ALA A 589 57.52 -60.39 -65.00
C ALA A 589 57.84 -60.69 -66.49
N ASP A 590 59.04 -61.19 -66.78
CA ASP A 590 59.48 -61.58 -68.12
C ASP A 590 59.16 -63.05 -68.47
N GLY A 591 58.56 -63.81 -67.55
CA GLY A 591 58.24 -65.23 -67.73
C GLY A 591 59.42 -66.18 -67.52
N SER A 592 60.53 -65.71 -66.94
CA SER A 592 61.69 -66.53 -66.58
C SER A 592 61.72 -66.94 -65.09
N TRP A 593 62.49 -67.99 -64.79
CA TRP A 593 62.79 -68.45 -63.44
C TRP A 593 64.05 -67.76 -62.91
N GLN A 594 63.93 -67.01 -61.81
CA GLN A 594 65.04 -66.31 -61.19
C GLN A 594 65.12 -66.58 -59.68
N PRO A 595 66.28 -67.02 -59.14
CA PRO A 595 67.53 -67.37 -59.86
C PRO A 595 67.39 -68.59 -60.80
N ALA A 596 68.33 -68.82 -61.70
CA ALA A 596 68.28 -69.97 -62.64
C ALA A 596 68.14 -71.33 -61.90
N LEU A 597 67.52 -72.31 -62.57
CA LEU A 597 67.25 -73.64 -62.01
C LEU A 597 68.55 -74.38 -61.62
N PRO A 598 68.56 -75.19 -60.54
CA PRO A 598 69.76 -75.89 -60.09
C PRO A 598 70.12 -77.14 -60.92
N GLU A 599 71.37 -77.60 -60.85
CA GLU A 599 71.90 -78.81 -61.49
C GLU A 599 72.31 -79.89 -60.46
N CYS A 600 72.11 -81.18 -60.77
CA CYS A 600 72.50 -82.30 -59.90
C CYS A 600 73.70 -83.06 -60.48
N GLN A 601 74.84 -83.05 -59.79
CA GLN A 601 76.11 -83.65 -60.28
C GLN A 601 76.57 -84.86 -59.44
N PRO A 602 77.19 -85.90 -60.03
CA PRO A 602 77.57 -87.13 -59.33
C PRO A 602 78.69 -86.93 -58.30
N VAL A 603 78.63 -87.66 -57.19
CA VAL A 603 79.58 -87.56 -56.06
C VAL A 603 80.82 -88.45 -56.26
N LYS A 604 82.04 -87.92 -56.00
CA LYS A 604 83.34 -88.63 -56.12
C LYS A 604 84.24 -88.45 -54.88
N CYS A 605 84.98 -89.48 -54.48
CA CYS A 605 85.97 -89.45 -53.38
C CYS A 605 87.41 -89.63 -53.87
N ARG A 606 88.36 -88.80 -53.42
CA ARG A 606 89.78 -88.89 -53.78
C ARG A 606 90.63 -89.64 -52.76
N ALA A 607 91.50 -90.53 -53.21
CA ALA A 607 92.43 -91.25 -52.32
C ALA A 607 93.66 -90.39 -51.94
N PRO A 608 94.09 -90.36 -50.66
CA PRO A 608 95.32 -89.69 -50.25
C PRO A 608 96.58 -90.38 -50.76
N LYS A 609 97.70 -89.64 -50.92
CA LYS A 609 99.03 -90.23 -51.23
C LYS A 609 99.68 -90.81 -49.97
N SER A 610 100.41 -91.93 -50.09
CA SER A 610 101.05 -92.63 -48.95
C SER A 610 102.11 -91.77 -48.23
N LYS A 611 102.16 -91.85 -46.89
CA LYS A 611 103.03 -91.06 -45.99
C LYS A 611 103.65 -91.97 -44.92
N GLU A 612 104.67 -91.51 -44.17
CA GLU A 612 105.50 -92.34 -43.27
C GLU A 612 104.72 -93.29 -42.32
N ASN A 613 103.51 -92.94 -41.90
CA ASN A 613 102.69 -93.74 -40.97
C ASN A 613 101.43 -94.37 -41.59
N LEU A 614 101.14 -94.13 -42.88
CA LEU A 614 99.93 -94.58 -43.60
C LEU A 614 100.31 -95.06 -45.01
N GLN A 615 100.13 -96.36 -45.25
CA GLN A 615 100.46 -97.01 -46.52
C GLN A 615 99.18 -97.49 -47.22
N ILE A 616 98.87 -96.92 -48.37
CA ILE A 616 97.69 -97.24 -49.19
C ILE A 616 98.10 -98.23 -50.28
N PHE A 617 97.30 -99.27 -50.50
CA PHE A 617 97.58 -100.37 -51.43
C PHE A 617 96.74 -100.26 -52.71
N SER A 618 96.75 -99.09 -53.35
CA SER A 618 96.08 -98.87 -54.64
C SER A 618 96.64 -97.63 -55.34
N ASP A 619 96.70 -97.69 -56.67
CA ASP A 619 97.25 -96.63 -57.52
C ASP A 619 96.14 -95.71 -58.08
N ARG A 620 94.86 -95.96 -57.77
CA ARG A 620 93.72 -95.11 -58.20
C ARG A 620 93.63 -93.82 -57.37
N GLU A 621 93.52 -92.67 -58.04
CA GLU A 621 93.40 -91.35 -57.38
C GLU A 621 91.95 -90.95 -57.05
N GLU A 622 90.95 -91.42 -57.81
CA GLU A 622 89.52 -91.13 -57.62
C GLU A 622 88.69 -92.41 -57.58
N TYR A 623 87.64 -92.38 -56.76
CA TYR A 623 86.70 -93.48 -56.53
C TYR A 623 85.27 -92.95 -56.55
N GLU A 624 84.38 -93.74 -57.13
CA GLU A 624 82.96 -93.42 -57.23
C GLU A 624 82.22 -93.80 -55.94
N PHE A 625 81.00 -93.29 -55.80
CA PHE A 625 80.14 -93.62 -54.66
C PHE A 625 80.02 -95.14 -54.46
N ASN A 626 80.20 -95.59 -53.21
CA ASN A 626 80.19 -96.98 -52.76
C ASN A 626 81.42 -97.84 -53.14
N GLU A 627 82.46 -97.27 -53.76
CA GLU A 627 83.73 -97.97 -53.95
C GLU A 627 84.62 -97.94 -52.69
N THR A 628 85.45 -98.98 -52.51
CA THR A 628 86.29 -99.21 -51.31
C THR A 628 87.79 -99.17 -51.60
N LEU A 629 88.59 -98.63 -50.67
CA LEU A 629 90.05 -98.64 -50.74
C LEU A 629 90.69 -99.27 -49.49
N TYR A 630 91.85 -99.91 -49.66
CA TYR A 630 92.61 -100.59 -48.62
C TYR A 630 93.84 -99.81 -48.16
N PHE A 631 94.08 -99.76 -46.86
CA PHE A 631 95.25 -99.11 -46.26
C PHE A 631 95.77 -99.82 -44.99
N SER A 632 97.04 -99.62 -44.65
CA SER A 632 97.65 -100.07 -43.40
C SER A 632 98.45 -98.96 -42.71
N CYS A 633 98.65 -99.11 -41.40
CA CYS A 633 99.40 -98.19 -40.56
C CYS A 633 100.68 -98.86 -40.06
N LYS A 634 101.86 -98.22 -40.21
CA LYS A 634 103.17 -98.79 -39.83
C LYS A 634 103.48 -98.48 -38.36
N GLN A 635 103.69 -99.49 -37.51
CA GLN A 635 104.03 -99.31 -36.09
C GLN A 635 105.28 -100.12 -35.69
N SER A 636 106.12 -99.55 -34.82
CA SER A 636 107.32 -100.19 -34.29
C SER A 636 106.96 -101.51 -33.58
N SER A 637 107.42 -102.61 -34.17
CA SER A 637 107.34 -104.01 -33.71
C SER A 637 105.96 -104.66 -33.57
N ASN A 638 105.24 -104.77 -34.70
CA ASN A 638 104.75 -106.04 -35.29
C ASN A 638 103.98 -105.74 -36.59
N LEU A 639 104.23 -106.51 -37.66
CA LEU A 639 103.31 -106.64 -38.81
C LEU A 639 101.96 -107.15 -38.25
N GLY A 640 100.74 -106.73 -38.63
CA GLY A 640 100.17 -105.80 -39.60
C GLY A 640 98.69 -106.19 -39.77
N GLU A 641 97.73 -105.28 -39.58
CA GLU A 641 96.29 -105.52 -39.87
C GLU A 641 95.82 -104.49 -40.91
N MET A 642 95.22 -104.96 -42.01
CA MET A 642 94.83 -104.12 -43.16
C MET A 642 93.39 -103.61 -42.96
N SER A 643 93.17 -102.30 -43.06
CA SER A 643 91.86 -101.63 -42.88
C SER A 643 91.26 -101.19 -44.22
N LEU A 644 89.91 -101.17 -44.32
CA LEU A 644 89.17 -100.76 -45.52
C LEU A 644 88.31 -99.50 -45.25
N SER A 645 88.09 -98.69 -46.28
CA SER A 645 87.22 -97.50 -46.23
C SER A 645 86.43 -97.30 -47.53
N THR A 646 85.16 -96.90 -47.42
CA THR A 646 84.20 -96.77 -48.54
C THR A 646 83.82 -95.31 -48.80
N CYS A 647 83.65 -94.93 -50.07
CA CYS A 647 83.19 -93.60 -50.46
C CYS A 647 81.69 -93.40 -50.15
N SER A 648 81.37 -92.44 -49.27
CA SER A 648 79.99 -92.13 -48.83
C SER A 648 79.26 -91.13 -49.74
N THR A 649 77.94 -91.00 -49.56
CA THR A 649 77.07 -90.04 -50.30
C THR A 649 77.48 -88.58 -50.12
N GLY A 650 78.25 -88.25 -49.07
CA GLY A 650 78.80 -86.91 -48.83
C GLY A 650 80.18 -86.66 -49.45
N GLY A 651 80.69 -87.58 -50.29
CA GLY A 651 82.01 -87.44 -50.94
C GLY A 651 83.19 -87.65 -49.98
N SER A 652 82.98 -88.35 -48.85
CA SER A 652 84.00 -88.62 -47.83
C SER A 652 84.20 -90.11 -47.58
N TRP A 653 85.43 -90.51 -47.23
CA TRP A 653 85.82 -91.88 -46.89
C TRP A 653 85.35 -92.33 -45.50
N MET A 654 84.67 -93.48 -45.42
CA MET A 654 84.14 -94.04 -44.16
C MET A 654 84.54 -95.52 -43.97
N PRO A 655 85.24 -95.89 -42.87
CA PRO A 655 85.80 -95.00 -41.84
C PRO A 655 86.94 -94.11 -42.39
N PRO A 656 87.17 -92.91 -41.84
CA PRO A 656 88.17 -91.98 -42.36
C PRO A 656 89.59 -92.59 -42.40
N LEU A 657 90.35 -92.22 -43.43
CA LEU A 657 91.68 -92.77 -43.75
C LEU A 657 92.78 -92.18 -42.84
N ASN A 658 92.69 -92.40 -41.52
CA ASN A 658 93.62 -91.87 -40.53
C ASN A 658 94.02 -92.87 -39.44
N CYS A 659 95.33 -93.07 -39.24
CA CYS A 659 95.90 -93.91 -38.19
C CYS A 659 95.88 -93.16 -36.84
N LYS A 660 95.10 -93.62 -35.86
CA LYS A 660 94.99 -92.98 -34.52
C LYS A 660 95.76 -93.73 -33.45
N THR A 661 96.50 -92.99 -32.61
CA THR A 661 97.20 -93.49 -31.41
C THR A 661 96.24 -93.65 -30.22
N PHE A 662 96.54 -94.64 -29.36
CA PHE A 662 95.69 -95.33 -28.38
C PHE A 662 95.10 -94.48 -27.19
N HIS A 663 95.16 -93.15 -27.16
CA HIS A 663 94.91 -92.39 -25.92
C HIS A 663 93.63 -91.53 -25.82
N THR A 664 92.72 -91.52 -26.81
CA THR A 664 91.51 -90.66 -26.78
C THR A 664 90.20 -91.41 -26.50
N CYS A 665 90.19 -92.74 -26.51
CA CYS A 665 88.97 -93.54 -26.39
C CYS A 665 88.35 -93.51 -24.97
N LYS A 666 89.13 -93.18 -23.93
CA LYS A 666 88.66 -93.16 -22.55
C LYS A 666 87.79 -91.93 -22.19
N LYS A 667 87.79 -90.87 -23.01
CA LYS A 667 87.01 -89.63 -22.77
C LYS A 667 85.62 -89.63 -23.43
N ILE A 668 85.37 -90.55 -24.36
CA ILE A 668 84.10 -90.61 -25.11
C ILE A 668 83.10 -91.57 -24.44
N CYS A 669 83.58 -92.63 -23.77
CA CYS A 669 82.70 -93.55 -23.04
C CYS A 669 82.03 -92.93 -21.80
N GLN A 670 82.55 -91.83 -21.23
CA GLN A 670 81.96 -91.17 -20.05
C GLN A 670 80.78 -90.23 -20.38
N ILE A 671 80.55 -89.86 -21.64
CA ILE A 671 79.46 -88.94 -22.02
C ILE A 671 78.19 -89.70 -22.46
N ARG A 672 78.32 -91.00 -22.75
CA ARG A 672 77.19 -91.84 -23.20
C ARG A 672 76.20 -92.18 -22.08
N GLU A 673 76.58 -92.05 -20.81
CA GLU A 673 75.72 -92.36 -19.65
C GLU A 673 74.95 -91.13 -19.10
N THR A 674 75.05 -89.94 -19.71
CA THR A 674 74.48 -88.70 -19.15
C THR A 674 73.31 -88.09 -19.94
N PHE A 675 72.91 -88.67 -21.08
CA PHE A 675 71.75 -88.19 -21.85
C PHE A 675 70.65 -89.27 -21.93
N GLU A 676 70.01 -89.55 -20.80
CA GLU A 676 68.67 -90.15 -20.76
C GLU A 676 67.65 -89.06 -20.40
N CYS A 677 67.10 -88.38 -21.40
CA CYS A 677 65.77 -87.74 -21.39
C CYS A 677 65.35 -87.54 -22.86
N GLY A 678 64.31 -88.24 -23.30
CA GLY A 678 63.95 -88.45 -24.70
C GLY A 678 63.57 -87.20 -25.49
N VAL A 679 64.49 -86.72 -26.33
CA VAL A 679 64.20 -85.82 -27.45
C VAL A 679 64.37 -86.61 -28.77
N PRO A 680 63.38 -86.62 -29.68
CA PRO A 680 63.52 -87.26 -30.99
C PRO A 680 64.64 -86.62 -31.82
N LEU A 681 65.53 -87.44 -32.39
CA LEU A 681 66.69 -87.06 -33.21
C LEU A 681 66.37 -86.27 -34.50
N ALA A 682 65.10 -85.94 -34.75
CA ALA A 682 64.64 -85.23 -35.96
C ALA A 682 64.73 -83.69 -35.87
N GLU A 683 64.95 -83.11 -34.69
CA GLU A 683 64.99 -81.64 -34.50
C GLU A 683 66.41 -81.06 -34.28
N LEU A 684 67.47 -81.88 -34.29
CA LEU A 684 68.85 -81.39 -34.15
C LEU A 684 69.47 -81.07 -35.51
N ARG A 685 69.38 -79.79 -35.93
CA ARG A 685 69.76 -79.39 -37.30
C ARG A 685 71.14 -78.78 -37.50
N THR A 686 71.94 -78.40 -36.49
CA THR A 686 73.39 -78.20 -36.70
C THR A 686 74.23 -78.36 -35.42
N LEU A 687 75.50 -78.77 -35.60
CA LEU A 687 76.50 -78.96 -34.53
C LEU A 687 76.82 -77.65 -33.76
N LEU A 688 76.54 -76.50 -34.37
CA LEU A 688 76.67 -75.16 -33.80
C LEU A 688 75.58 -74.83 -32.76
N GLU A 689 74.37 -75.36 -32.90
CA GLU A 689 73.27 -75.16 -31.95
C GLU A 689 73.48 -75.98 -30.66
N VAL A 690 74.06 -77.18 -30.78
CA VAL A 690 74.48 -78.00 -29.62
C VAL A 690 75.63 -77.34 -28.86
N GLN A 691 76.57 -76.74 -29.58
CA GLN A 691 77.67 -75.98 -28.97
C GLN A 691 77.19 -74.71 -28.27
N LYS A 692 76.15 -74.05 -28.83
CA LYS A 692 75.50 -72.87 -28.23
C LYS A 692 74.72 -73.22 -26.97
N LEU A 693 73.96 -74.32 -26.99
CA LEU A 693 73.26 -74.85 -25.81
C LEU A 693 74.23 -75.25 -24.69
N TYR A 694 75.35 -75.90 -25.03
CA TYR A 694 76.38 -76.25 -24.05
C TYR A 694 77.02 -75.01 -23.41
N LEU A 695 77.27 -73.95 -24.18
CA LEU A 695 77.78 -72.67 -23.68
C LEU A 695 76.73 -71.87 -22.90
N GLU A 696 75.44 -71.94 -23.27
CA GLU A 696 74.33 -71.35 -22.52
C GLU A 696 74.09 -72.05 -21.17
N ILE A 697 74.23 -73.38 -21.11
CA ILE A 697 74.17 -74.14 -19.86
C ILE A 697 75.36 -73.77 -18.95
N GLN A 698 76.59 -73.67 -19.48
CA GLN A 698 77.75 -73.18 -18.71
C GLN A 698 77.58 -71.74 -18.22
N LYS A 699 76.86 -70.89 -18.97
CA LYS A 699 76.55 -69.51 -18.59
C LYS A 699 75.50 -69.47 -17.47
N LEU A 700 74.45 -70.28 -17.55
CA LEU A 700 73.40 -70.38 -16.52
C LEU A 700 73.92 -70.99 -15.21
N GLU A 701 74.82 -71.97 -15.26
CA GLU A 701 75.50 -72.50 -14.06
C GLU A 701 76.38 -71.44 -13.37
N LYS A 702 76.97 -70.52 -14.15
CA LYS A 702 77.76 -69.39 -13.64
C LYS A 702 76.88 -68.27 -13.07
N ASP A 703 75.68 -68.08 -13.62
CA ASP A 703 74.72 -67.05 -13.17
C ASP A 703 73.87 -67.50 -11.95
N LEU A 704 73.69 -68.81 -11.72
CA LEU A 704 72.97 -69.37 -10.55
C LEU A 704 73.86 -69.68 -9.34
N GLY A 705 75.19 -69.69 -9.48
CA GLY A 705 76.15 -69.88 -8.36
C GLY A 705 76.54 -68.60 -7.60
N GLY A 706 75.93 -67.46 -7.94
CA GLY A 706 76.46 -66.14 -7.60
C GLY A 706 75.55 -65.20 -6.81
N ARG A 707 74.56 -65.66 -6.04
CA ARG A 707 73.86 -64.82 -5.05
C ARG A 707 73.26 -65.65 -3.90
N GLY A 708 74.09 -65.87 -2.87
CA GLY A 708 73.73 -66.53 -1.62
C GLY A 708 74.91 -66.52 -0.64
N GLY A 709 75.38 -65.32 -0.25
CA GLY A 709 76.53 -65.09 0.61
C GLY A 709 76.70 -63.60 0.96
N ARG A 710 75.77 -63.10 1.79
CA ARG A 710 75.47 -61.71 2.27
C ARG A 710 74.40 -60.96 1.47
N SER A 711 73.13 -61.05 1.87
CA SER A 711 72.54 -61.81 3.00
C SER A 711 71.15 -62.29 2.63
#